data_AF-A0A812RIZ7-F1
#
_entry.id   AF-A0A812RIZ7-F1
#
_cell.length_a   1.000
_cell.length_b   1.000
_cell.length_c   1.000
_cell.angle_alpha   90.00
_cell.angle_beta   90.00
_cell.angle_gamma   90.00
#
_symmetry.space_group_name_H-M   'P 1'
#
loop_
_entity.id
_entity.type
_entity.pdbx_description
1 polymer ?
#
loop_
_entity_poly.entity_id
_entity_poly.type
_entity_poly.pdbx_seq_one_letter_code
_entity_poly.pdbx_strand_id
1 'polypeptide(L)'
;MNPPRRQTGVMRFLTEWWSQQHQVVLHDESPKLPPLHGEFQTQLCCVLNFCVCSGRGQVALFFHKNLASLLRPHFVRRQKVTPPGRSALDDALLVMRFSSSYSSSDAASYLLSLEDDAEPKPCPGDVWYHLSYMNLTTFHCTLLPLRLATEGQSGPGYNLVLPPDAAFQSSVEQFSADIDFDFRWQVHFFTVSRSEQLGQCSVLPEDMAAANVHVVPLAQIPSFYCWQGATAEAARRLEASRRPPRNPRRPAAGRQPPRPRQQRPRAEQPRASGHGPAAAPLEDEASQDASQDELVAEEAALWASASSSGEESEAELSDIAGMQEEEARLGGDAAAVAPDSSASSSSSHADEPAAAAAPEGEADADAHSVRTSDMSISSFDAGDAEESDGSQGSSDSSSSSSSQDGAGGAPRRAEVLPRREAVPELRLDIADRGSIRFNTVLGYFRAICTRHPNCTRQRTSEGSNHPSRTAQGRPLGFLAAWLLEDTHVNAKETHPSNAPSLQSRARICNLNAVWKSDSIKWREQLQISNSYAPWTARPGTRLAGVPKQDRVRDLIDLCCADVLGGHVKGREVPKLLRDVFVDVSQSHARKPKTRKCGMHPCLTTSSTWYSYRLDRMLVPHENFLLQGHSRARMLRGCPVMPIASFQSLAGEGFAVPCIAAVLATILEVIDFRGCGPTQQ
;
A
#
# COMPACT_ATOMS: atom_id res chain seq x y z
N MET A 1 -4.37 23.60 32.98
CA MET A 1 -3.97 22.43 33.80
C MET A 1 -5.21 21.95 34.56
N ASN A 2 -5.49 20.65 34.58
CA ASN A 2 -6.58 20.10 35.41
C ASN A 2 -6.05 19.84 36.83
N PRO A 3 -6.87 19.99 37.89
CA PRO A 3 -6.52 19.43 39.19
C PRO A 3 -6.48 17.90 39.09
N PRO A 4 -5.46 17.23 39.65
CA PRO A 4 -5.38 15.77 39.62
C PRO A 4 -6.57 15.17 40.37
N ARG A 5 -7.19 14.14 39.80
CA ARG A 5 -8.18 13.35 40.53
C ARG A 5 -7.49 12.70 41.72
N ARG A 6 -8.09 12.77 42.91
CA ARG A 6 -7.61 12.06 44.10
C ARG A 6 -7.62 10.55 43.81
N GLN A 7 -6.47 10.00 43.40
CA GLN A 7 -6.21 8.58 43.47
C GLN A 7 -6.30 8.17 44.95
N THR A 8 -6.90 7.01 45.21
CA THR A 8 -6.90 6.42 46.56
C THR A 8 -5.46 6.11 46.96
N GLY A 9 -5.12 6.31 48.24
CA GLY A 9 -3.72 6.34 48.71
C GLY A 9 -2.88 5.13 48.28
N VAL A 10 -3.48 3.94 48.25
CA VAL A 10 -2.82 2.70 47.81
C VAL A 10 -2.40 2.75 46.33
N MET A 11 -3.28 3.19 45.42
CA MET A 11 -2.94 3.27 43.99
C MET A 11 -1.87 4.34 43.72
N ARG A 12 -1.93 5.47 44.44
CA ARG A 12 -0.89 6.50 44.37
C ARG A 12 0.45 5.96 44.84
N PHE A 13 0.49 5.31 46.02
CA PHE A 13 1.70 4.72 46.58
C PHE A 13 2.31 3.65 45.65
N LEU A 14 1.49 2.75 45.09
CA LEU A 14 1.97 1.74 44.13
C LEU A 14 2.52 2.37 42.85
N THR A 15 1.91 3.45 42.35
CA THR A 15 2.40 4.16 41.15
C THR A 15 3.69 4.93 41.43
N GLU A 16 3.79 5.63 42.57
CA GLU A 16 5.01 6.32 43.01
C GLU A 16 6.17 5.33 43.24
N TRP A 17 5.92 4.21 43.92
CA TRP A 17 6.93 3.17 44.17
C TRP A 17 7.39 2.48 42.87
N TRP A 18 6.46 2.12 41.98
CA TRP A 18 6.80 1.50 40.69
C TRP A 18 7.58 2.43 39.77
N SER A 19 7.21 3.72 39.73
CA SER A 19 7.93 4.73 38.95
C SER A 19 9.36 4.94 39.48
N GLN A 20 9.55 4.96 40.81
CA GLN A 20 10.87 5.02 41.44
C GLN A 20 11.76 3.80 41.12
N GLN A 21 11.20 2.59 41.10
CA GLN A 21 11.98 1.37 40.86
C GLN A 21 12.35 1.14 39.39
N HIS A 22 11.52 1.60 38.44
CA HIS A 22 11.65 1.19 37.03
C HIS A 22 11.89 2.33 36.03
N GLN A 23 12.02 3.60 36.48
CA GLN A 23 12.16 4.78 35.62
C GLN A 23 11.09 4.89 34.50
N VAL A 24 9.92 4.27 34.70
CA VAL A 24 8.86 4.24 33.69
C VAL A 24 8.21 5.62 33.59
N VAL A 25 8.53 6.32 32.52
CA VAL A 25 7.80 7.52 32.09
C VAL A 25 6.55 7.08 31.35
N LEU A 26 5.36 7.45 31.85
CA LEU A 26 4.11 7.15 31.15
C LEU A 26 4.06 7.89 29.81
N HIS A 27 3.42 7.30 28.79
CA HIS A 27 3.33 7.91 27.45
C HIS A 27 2.70 9.32 27.45
N ASP A 28 1.77 9.58 28.38
CA ASP A 28 1.14 10.90 28.57
C ASP A 28 2.05 11.93 29.30
N GLU A 29 3.08 11.45 30.00
CA GLU A 29 4.07 12.24 30.76
C GLU A 29 5.37 12.44 29.99
N SER A 30 5.64 11.59 28.98
CA SER A 30 6.73 11.77 28.03
C SER A 30 6.59 13.14 27.33
N PRO A 31 7.67 13.92 27.19
CA PRO A 31 7.63 15.14 26.40
C PRO A 31 7.21 14.78 24.98
N LYS A 32 6.10 15.36 24.53
CA LYS A 32 5.64 15.15 23.15
C LYS A 32 6.75 15.58 22.21
N LEU A 33 7.30 14.63 21.48
CA LEU A 33 8.27 14.93 20.43
C LEU A 33 7.69 16.04 19.55
N PRO A 34 8.46 17.10 19.25
CA PRO A 34 7.99 18.12 18.32
C PRO A 34 7.60 17.43 17.02
N PRO A 35 6.51 17.87 16.34
CA PRO A 35 6.14 17.26 15.08
C PRO A 35 7.32 17.41 14.11
N LEU A 36 7.92 16.28 13.76
CA LEU A 36 9.04 16.20 12.82
C LEU A 36 8.52 16.56 11.42
N HIS A 37 8.44 17.87 11.16
CA HIS A 37 8.05 18.46 9.89
C HIS A 37 9.26 18.44 8.94
N GLY A 38 9.68 17.21 8.61
CA GLY A 38 10.85 16.92 7.80
C GLY A 38 11.48 15.58 8.18
N GLU A 39 12.07 14.93 7.17
CA GLU A 39 13.26 14.07 7.27
C GLU A 39 13.19 12.66 7.90
N PHE A 40 12.11 12.24 8.55
CA PHE A 40 11.85 10.79 8.70
C PHE A 40 11.08 10.22 7.50
N GLN A 41 11.73 10.28 6.32
CA GLN A 41 11.38 9.36 5.23
C GLN A 41 11.80 7.96 5.70
N THR A 42 10.84 7.04 5.79
CA THR A 42 11.13 5.65 6.18
C THR A 42 12.07 5.04 5.14
N GLN A 43 13.33 4.78 5.55
CA GLN A 43 14.33 4.22 4.65
C GLN A 43 13.85 2.87 4.12
N LEU A 44 14.25 2.52 2.89
CA LEU A 44 13.80 1.29 2.23
C LEU A 44 14.14 0.04 3.05
N CYS A 45 15.27 0.02 3.75
CA CYS A 45 15.64 -1.04 4.69
C CYS A 45 14.63 -1.21 5.84
N CYS A 46 14.09 -0.13 6.38
CA CYS A 46 13.04 -0.17 7.40
C CYS A 46 11.70 -0.66 6.83
N VAL A 47 11.38 -0.36 5.57
CA VAL A 47 10.17 -0.86 4.88
C VAL A 47 10.27 -2.36 4.61
N LEU A 48 11.47 -2.84 4.25
CA LEU A 48 11.75 -4.24 3.96
C LEU A 48 12.05 -5.08 5.21
N ASN A 49 12.26 -4.44 6.38
CA ASN A 49 12.80 -5.06 7.59
C ASN A 49 14.14 -5.81 7.35
N PHE A 50 14.93 -5.35 6.38
CA PHE A 50 16.15 -5.99 5.92
C PHE A 50 17.13 -4.94 5.39
N CYS A 51 18.43 -5.04 5.73
CA CYS A 51 19.41 -4.05 5.31
C CYS A 51 19.73 -4.16 3.82
N VAL A 52 19.46 -3.08 3.06
CA VAL A 52 19.73 -2.98 1.62
C VAL A 52 20.64 -1.80 1.27
N CYS A 53 21.25 -1.18 2.29
CA CYS A 53 22.07 0.03 2.13
C CYS A 53 23.45 -0.28 1.53
N SER A 54 24.02 -1.44 1.84
CA SER A 54 25.35 -1.87 1.38
C SER A 54 25.45 -3.40 1.28
N GLY A 55 26.57 -3.88 0.70
CA GLY A 55 26.94 -5.30 0.68
C GLY A 55 25.90 -6.22 0.02
N ARG A 56 25.82 -7.46 0.51
CA ARG A 56 25.01 -8.53 -0.08
C ARG A 56 23.52 -8.19 -0.19
N GLY A 57 22.97 -7.42 0.76
CA GLY A 57 21.57 -6.99 0.71
C GLY A 57 21.28 -5.92 -0.35
N GLN A 58 22.24 -5.04 -0.64
CA GLN A 58 22.15 -4.09 -1.77
C GLN A 58 22.21 -4.85 -3.11
N VAL A 59 23.07 -5.86 -3.23
CA VAL A 59 23.14 -6.73 -4.43
C VAL A 59 21.83 -7.50 -4.63
N ALA A 60 21.26 -8.07 -3.57
CA ALA A 60 19.95 -8.72 -3.60
C ALA A 60 18.82 -7.78 -4.03
N LEU A 61 18.85 -6.51 -3.61
CA LEU A 61 17.91 -5.49 -4.07
C LEU A 61 18.07 -5.18 -5.57
N PHE A 62 19.30 -5.14 -6.09
CA PHE A 62 19.54 -4.97 -7.54
C PHE A 62 19.07 -6.18 -8.34
N PHE A 63 19.33 -7.41 -7.87
CA PHE A 63 18.79 -8.64 -8.46
C PHE A 63 17.26 -8.60 -8.52
N HIS A 64 16.63 -8.20 -7.42
CA HIS A 64 15.18 -8.04 -7.34
C HIS A 64 14.65 -6.97 -8.30
N LYS A 65 15.31 -5.82 -8.44
CA LYS A 65 14.94 -4.75 -9.40
C LYS A 65 15.03 -5.25 -10.85
N ASN A 66 16.08 -5.99 -11.21
CA ASN A 66 16.19 -6.61 -12.54
C ASN A 66 15.02 -7.58 -12.79
N LEU A 67 14.76 -8.51 -11.87
CA LEU A 67 13.66 -9.46 -11.96
C LEU A 67 12.31 -8.74 -12.10
N ALA A 68 12.03 -7.76 -11.25
CA ALA A 68 10.82 -6.94 -11.31
C ALA A 68 10.59 -6.30 -12.68
N SER A 69 11.65 -5.79 -13.32
CA SER A 69 11.56 -5.19 -14.66
C SER A 69 11.09 -6.21 -15.72
N LEU A 70 11.55 -7.47 -15.61
CA LEU A 70 11.18 -8.57 -16.51
C LEU A 70 9.79 -9.14 -16.22
N LEU A 71 9.35 -9.11 -14.96
CA LEU A 71 8.01 -9.55 -14.56
C LEU A 71 6.91 -8.58 -15.03
N ARG A 72 7.15 -7.27 -15.04
CA ARG A 72 6.13 -6.23 -15.34
C ARG A 72 5.22 -6.54 -16.56
N PRO A 73 5.74 -6.91 -17.75
CA PRO A 73 4.89 -7.24 -18.91
C PRO A 73 3.95 -8.43 -18.72
N HIS A 74 4.33 -9.40 -17.88
CA HIS A 74 3.60 -10.67 -17.69
C HIS A 74 2.62 -10.64 -16.51
N PHE A 75 2.70 -9.62 -15.64
CA PHE A 75 1.91 -9.52 -14.42
C PHE A 75 1.04 -8.25 -14.30
N VAL A 76 1.42 -7.14 -14.96
CA VAL A 76 0.59 -5.92 -14.99
C VAL A 76 -0.54 -6.05 -16.02
N ARG A 77 -1.78 -5.74 -15.62
CA ARG A 77 -2.92 -5.67 -16.53
C ARG A 77 -2.88 -4.37 -17.35
N ARG A 78 -2.23 -4.41 -18.52
CA ARG A 78 -2.29 -3.33 -19.53
C ARG A 78 -3.66 -3.24 -20.23
N GLN A 79 -4.36 -4.38 -20.37
CA GLN A 79 -5.65 -4.49 -21.06
C GLN A 79 -6.74 -5.09 -20.16
N LYS A 80 -7.97 -5.22 -20.69
CA LYS A 80 -9.09 -5.93 -20.01
C LYS A 80 -8.84 -7.42 -19.81
N VAL A 81 -7.91 -8.01 -20.56
CA VAL A 81 -7.48 -9.41 -20.41
C VAL A 81 -6.49 -9.49 -19.26
N THR A 82 -6.67 -10.47 -18.37
CA THR A 82 -5.70 -10.74 -17.29
C THR A 82 -4.60 -11.64 -17.85
N PRO A 83 -3.30 -11.26 -17.76
CA PRO A 83 -2.20 -12.11 -18.20
C PRO A 83 -2.20 -13.49 -17.51
N PRO A 84 -1.75 -14.58 -18.18
CA PRO A 84 -1.70 -15.92 -17.58
C PRO A 84 -0.92 -15.96 -16.26
N GLY A 85 0.25 -15.30 -16.21
CA GLY A 85 1.04 -15.17 -14.98
C GLY A 85 0.26 -14.50 -13.85
N ARG A 86 -0.45 -13.40 -14.15
CA ARG A 86 -1.30 -12.75 -13.14
C ARG A 86 -2.45 -13.63 -12.68
N SER A 87 -2.99 -14.50 -13.52
CA SER A 87 -4.02 -15.46 -13.11
C SER A 87 -3.44 -16.55 -12.20
N ALA A 88 -2.30 -17.13 -12.55
CA ALA A 88 -1.61 -18.13 -11.71
C ALA A 88 -1.21 -17.55 -10.33
N LEU A 89 -0.81 -16.26 -10.30
CA LEU A 89 -0.54 -15.52 -9.08
C LEU A 89 -1.80 -15.19 -8.27
N ASP A 90 -2.86 -14.68 -8.90
CA ASP A 90 -4.15 -14.39 -8.22
C ASP A 90 -4.70 -15.67 -7.53
N ASP A 91 -4.45 -16.83 -8.12
CA ASP A 91 -4.90 -18.14 -7.66
C ASP A 91 -3.85 -18.87 -6.75
N ALA A 92 -2.75 -18.20 -6.38
CA ALA A 92 -1.64 -18.72 -5.57
C ALA A 92 -1.01 -20.04 -6.06
N LEU A 93 -0.97 -20.26 -7.39
CA LEU A 93 -0.37 -21.44 -8.03
C LEU A 93 1.03 -21.20 -8.62
N LEU A 94 1.57 -19.98 -8.56
CA LEU A 94 2.81 -19.65 -9.25
C LEU A 94 4.04 -20.16 -8.50
N VAL A 95 4.95 -20.83 -9.22
CA VAL A 95 6.26 -21.26 -8.73
C VAL A 95 7.35 -20.73 -9.68
N MET A 96 8.45 -20.25 -9.11
CA MET A 96 9.65 -19.83 -9.83
C MET A 96 10.78 -20.82 -9.56
N ARG A 97 11.52 -21.18 -10.59
CA ARG A 97 12.84 -21.82 -10.50
C ARG A 97 13.87 -20.81 -10.98
N PHE A 98 14.95 -20.65 -10.24
CA PHE A 98 16.15 -19.98 -10.73
C PHE A 98 17.19 -21.04 -11.01
N SER A 99 17.63 -21.10 -12.27
CA SER A 99 18.72 -21.97 -12.72
C SER A 99 19.98 -21.12 -12.81
N SER A 100 21.05 -21.56 -12.18
CA SER A 100 22.37 -20.96 -12.37
C SER A 100 22.94 -21.40 -13.71
N SER A 101 23.90 -20.63 -14.22
CA SER A 101 24.72 -20.99 -15.36
C SER A 101 26.05 -20.27 -15.25
N TYR A 102 27.15 -20.92 -15.66
CA TYR A 102 28.31 -20.17 -16.08
C TYR A 102 27.93 -19.37 -17.33
N SER A 103 28.29 -18.08 -17.39
CA SER A 103 28.20 -17.38 -18.66
C SER A 103 29.19 -18.02 -19.64
N SER A 104 28.83 -18.16 -20.92
CA SER A 104 29.66 -18.89 -21.88
C SER A 104 31.00 -18.20 -22.18
N SER A 105 31.10 -16.89 -21.92
CA SER A 105 32.36 -16.15 -21.93
C SER A 105 33.17 -16.38 -20.66
N ASP A 106 32.50 -16.43 -19.50
CA ASP A 106 33.20 -16.58 -18.21
C ASP A 106 33.67 -18.01 -17.97
N ALA A 107 32.98 -19.05 -18.47
CA ALA A 107 33.48 -20.42 -18.35
C ALA A 107 34.89 -20.59 -18.96
N ALA A 108 35.14 -19.97 -20.12
CA ALA A 108 36.45 -19.97 -20.75
C ALA A 108 37.41 -18.98 -20.10
N SER A 109 36.97 -17.75 -19.78
CA SER A 109 37.82 -16.73 -19.17
C SER A 109 38.23 -17.06 -17.74
N TYR A 110 37.38 -17.74 -16.97
CA TYR A 110 37.64 -18.21 -15.61
C TYR A 110 38.61 -19.39 -15.62
N LEU A 111 38.43 -20.36 -16.53
CA LEU A 111 39.41 -21.43 -16.73
C LEU A 111 40.79 -20.93 -17.19
N LEU A 112 40.85 -19.77 -17.85
CA LEU A 112 42.09 -19.09 -18.24
C LEU A 112 42.67 -18.18 -17.15
N SER A 113 41.90 -17.81 -16.12
CA SER A 113 42.39 -16.99 -15.00
C SER A 113 42.82 -17.82 -13.78
N LEU A 114 42.87 -19.15 -13.90
CA LEU A 114 43.39 -20.08 -12.88
C LEU A 114 44.93 -20.15 -12.88
N GLU A 115 45.60 -19.00 -12.99
CA GLU A 115 47.06 -18.90 -12.79
C GLU A 115 47.43 -18.82 -11.29
N ASP A 116 46.45 -18.61 -10.41
CA ASP A 116 46.51 -18.82 -8.96
C ASP A 116 45.74 -20.10 -8.56
N ASP A 117 46.21 -20.82 -7.53
CA ASP A 117 45.72 -22.14 -7.05
C ASP A 117 44.28 -22.18 -6.46
N ALA A 118 43.40 -21.25 -6.84
CA ALA A 118 42.02 -21.20 -6.35
C ALA A 118 41.14 -22.27 -7.02
N GLU A 119 40.71 -23.29 -6.27
CA GLU A 119 39.79 -24.31 -6.80
C GLU A 119 38.50 -23.70 -7.38
N PRO A 120 38.03 -24.15 -8.56
CA PRO A 120 36.89 -23.54 -9.24
C PRO A 120 35.61 -23.71 -8.42
N LYS A 121 34.99 -22.58 -8.05
CA LYS A 121 33.76 -22.55 -7.26
C LYS A 121 32.64 -23.32 -7.97
N PRO A 122 32.03 -24.37 -7.35
CA PRO A 122 31.04 -25.20 -8.01
C PRO A 122 29.78 -24.40 -8.34
N CYS A 123 29.17 -24.69 -9.49
CA CYS A 123 27.95 -24.04 -9.92
C CYS A 123 26.81 -24.28 -8.90
N PRO A 124 26.12 -23.23 -8.40
CA PRO A 124 25.01 -23.41 -7.47
C PRO A 124 23.91 -24.27 -8.08
N GLY A 125 23.25 -25.10 -7.27
CA GLY A 125 22.07 -25.84 -7.72
C GLY A 125 20.89 -24.93 -8.07
N ASP A 126 19.85 -25.51 -8.69
CA ASP A 126 18.58 -24.82 -8.89
C ASP A 126 17.93 -24.46 -7.55
N VAL A 127 17.42 -23.24 -7.42
CA VAL A 127 16.59 -22.84 -6.27
C VAL A 127 15.15 -22.62 -6.70
N TRP A 128 14.21 -23.07 -5.87
CA TRP A 128 12.78 -23.10 -6.19
C TRP A 128 11.98 -22.33 -5.14
N TYR A 129 11.03 -21.52 -5.58
CA TYR A 129 10.17 -20.71 -4.71
C TYR A 129 8.70 -20.77 -5.14
N HIS A 130 7.81 -21.04 -4.20
CA HIS A 130 6.41 -20.68 -4.34
C HIS A 130 6.24 -19.16 -4.14
N LEU A 131 5.44 -18.52 -4.99
CA LEU A 131 5.18 -17.09 -4.95
C LEU A 131 3.73 -16.85 -4.48
N SER A 132 3.56 -16.65 -3.17
CA SER A 132 2.25 -16.52 -2.53
C SER A 132 1.63 -15.13 -2.68
N TYR A 133 2.47 -14.08 -2.74
CA TYR A 133 2.03 -12.70 -2.89
C TYR A 133 3.04 -11.86 -3.66
N MET A 134 2.55 -10.90 -4.44
CA MET A 134 3.34 -9.88 -5.12
C MET A 134 2.58 -8.56 -5.11
N ASN A 135 3.21 -7.51 -4.58
CA ASN A 135 2.74 -6.14 -4.71
C ASN A 135 2.97 -5.67 -6.16
N LEU A 136 1.91 -5.42 -6.94
CA LEU A 136 2.07 -5.03 -8.37
C LEU A 136 2.63 -3.63 -8.61
N THR A 137 2.77 -2.79 -7.58
CA THR A 137 3.41 -1.48 -7.71
C THR A 137 4.92 -1.62 -7.53
N THR A 138 5.35 -2.20 -6.39
CA THR A 138 6.77 -2.32 -6.05
C THR A 138 7.45 -3.60 -6.57
N PHE A 139 6.66 -4.59 -6.99
CA PHE A 139 7.09 -5.96 -7.35
C PHE A 139 7.74 -6.77 -6.22
N HIS A 140 7.77 -6.25 -4.98
CA HIS A 140 8.16 -7.04 -3.82
C HIS A 140 7.23 -8.24 -3.64
N CYS A 141 7.84 -9.41 -3.51
CA CYS A 141 7.16 -10.69 -3.41
C CYS A 141 7.37 -11.32 -2.04
N THR A 142 6.44 -12.18 -1.66
CA THR A 142 6.58 -13.11 -0.54
C THR A 142 6.90 -14.48 -1.13
N LEU A 143 8.03 -15.06 -0.74
CA LEU A 143 8.55 -16.32 -1.28
C LEU A 143 8.55 -17.40 -0.20
N LEU A 144 8.32 -18.64 -0.60
CA LEU A 144 8.48 -19.83 0.23
C LEU A 144 9.43 -20.80 -0.47
N PRO A 145 10.59 -21.14 0.11
CA PRO A 145 11.55 -22.03 -0.52
C PRO A 145 11.00 -23.45 -0.64
N LEU A 146 11.26 -24.10 -1.77
CA LEU A 146 10.92 -25.47 -2.07
C LEU A 146 12.18 -26.25 -2.45
N ARG A 147 12.19 -27.56 -2.25
CA ARG A 147 13.27 -28.47 -2.69
C ARG A 147 12.75 -29.48 -3.70
N LEU A 148 13.61 -29.99 -4.57
CA LEU A 148 13.23 -31.08 -5.48
C LEU A 148 13.10 -32.39 -4.68
N ALA A 149 12.01 -33.14 -4.88
CA ALA A 149 11.72 -34.36 -4.11
C ALA A 149 12.71 -35.50 -4.40
N THR A 150 13.01 -35.70 -5.68
CA THR A 150 13.98 -36.69 -6.16
C THR A 150 14.31 -36.38 -7.62
N GLU A 151 15.58 -36.45 -8.00
CA GLU A 151 16.01 -36.42 -9.39
C GLU A 151 15.69 -37.78 -10.04
N GLY A 152 14.72 -37.84 -10.96
CA GLY A 152 14.44 -39.11 -11.67
C GLY A 152 13.07 -39.29 -12.33
N GLN A 153 12.14 -38.33 -12.28
CA GLN A 153 10.81 -38.51 -12.87
C GLN A 153 10.76 -38.17 -14.37
N SER A 154 10.31 -39.14 -15.18
CA SER A 154 10.19 -39.04 -16.65
C SER A 154 8.92 -38.28 -17.12
N GLY A 155 8.47 -37.28 -16.38
CA GLY A 155 7.24 -36.52 -16.64
C GLY A 155 7.49 -35.07 -17.10
N PRO A 156 6.48 -34.39 -17.67
CA PRO A 156 6.58 -32.99 -18.11
C PRO A 156 6.48 -31.97 -16.95
N GLY A 157 6.94 -32.33 -15.75
CA GLY A 157 6.81 -31.55 -14.53
C GLY A 157 7.75 -32.03 -13.43
N TYR A 158 7.77 -31.30 -12.32
CA TYR A 158 8.65 -31.55 -11.18
C TYR A 158 7.85 -31.78 -9.91
N ASN A 159 8.27 -32.73 -9.09
CA ASN A 159 7.77 -32.90 -7.73
C ASN A 159 8.67 -32.13 -6.77
N LEU A 160 8.09 -31.13 -6.11
CA LEU A 160 8.75 -30.32 -5.11
C LEU A 160 8.26 -30.72 -3.71
N VAL A 161 9.11 -30.58 -2.71
CA VAL A 161 8.79 -30.78 -1.29
C VAL A 161 8.97 -29.46 -0.57
N LEU A 162 8.02 -29.12 0.30
CA LEU A 162 8.14 -28.04 1.26
C LEU A 162 9.05 -28.49 2.44
N PRO A 163 10.21 -27.86 2.68
CA PRO A 163 11.00 -28.13 3.88
C PRO A 163 10.19 -27.89 5.17
N PRO A 164 10.37 -28.69 6.24
CA PRO A 164 9.57 -28.59 7.46
C PRO A 164 9.80 -27.27 8.22
N ASP A 165 10.93 -26.61 7.96
CA ASP A 165 11.39 -25.34 8.49
C ASP A 165 11.15 -24.14 7.54
N ALA A 166 10.57 -24.37 6.36
CA ALA A 166 10.33 -23.31 5.38
C ALA A 166 9.29 -22.30 5.85
N ALA A 167 9.72 -21.04 5.96
CA ALA A 167 8.87 -19.90 6.27
C ALA A 167 8.74 -18.97 5.05
N PHE A 168 7.67 -18.20 5.01
CA PHE A 168 7.53 -17.11 4.04
C PHE A 168 8.47 -15.96 4.38
N GLN A 169 9.34 -15.57 3.45
CA GLN A 169 10.25 -14.44 3.59
C GLN A 169 9.99 -13.35 2.54
N SER A 170 10.57 -12.16 2.74
CA SER A 170 10.59 -11.14 1.69
C SER A 170 11.52 -11.57 0.56
N SER A 171 11.19 -11.24 -0.69
CA SER A 171 12.01 -11.67 -1.83
C SER A 171 13.45 -11.17 -1.79
N VAL A 172 13.72 -10.01 -1.18
CA VAL A 172 15.09 -9.45 -1.10
C VAL A 172 15.92 -10.21 -0.05
N GLU A 173 15.32 -10.52 1.10
CA GLU A 173 15.90 -11.33 2.17
C GLU A 173 16.20 -12.76 1.68
N GLN A 174 15.21 -13.43 1.09
CA GLN A 174 15.35 -14.79 0.56
C GLN A 174 16.42 -14.88 -0.55
N PHE A 175 16.45 -13.92 -1.49
CA PHE A 175 17.51 -13.89 -2.50
C PHE A 175 18.87 -13.60 -1.86
N SER A 176 18.95 -12.76 -0.82
CA SER A 176 20.20 -12.54 -0.11
C SER A 176 20.69 -13.79 0.64
N ALA A 177 19.80 -14.66 1.10
CA ALA A 177 20.18 -15.95 1.68
C ALA A 177 20.70 -16.91 0.60
N ASP A 178 19.86 -17.22 -0.39
CA ASP A 178 20.05 -18.41 -1.24
C ASP A 178 20.78 -18.16 -2.56
N ILE A 179 20.72 -16.94 -3.12
CA ILE A 179 21.27 -16.66 -4.45
C ILE A 179 22.76 -16.35 -4.33
N ASP A 180 23.57 -17.08 -5.08
CA ASP A 180 24.97 -16.75 -5.28
C ASP A 180 25.09 -15.74 -6.43
N PHE A 181 25.24 -14.46 -6.08
CA PHE A 181 25.24 -13.38 -7.05
C PHE A 181 26.43 -13.36 -8.00
N ASP A 182 27.47 -14.17 -7.78
CA ASP A 182 28.61 -14.26 -8.70
C ASP A 182 28.20 -14.90 -10.04
N PHE A 183 27.22 -15.81 -10.00
CA PHE A 183 26.76 -16.58 -11.16
C PHE A 183 25.66 -15.88 -11.96
N ARG A 184 25.48 -16.29 -13.22
CA ARG A 184 24.38 -15.85 -14.08
C ARG A 184 23.13 -16.68 -13.79
N TRP A 185 21.99 -16.01 -13.58
CA TRP A 185 20.73 -16.66 -13.21
C TRP A 185 19.62 -16.46 -14.25
N GLN A 186 18.98 -17.56 -14.60
CA GLN A 186 17.80 -17.62 -15.46
C GLN A 186 16.57 -17.99 -14.63
N VAL A 187 15.51 -17.20 -14.71
CA VAL A 187 14.23 -17.51 -14.06
C VAL A 187 13.31 -18.27 -15.02
N HIS A 188 12.70 -19.34 -14.53
CA HIS A 188 11.71 -20.17 -15.22
C HIS A 188 10.42 -20.21 -14.40
N PHE A 189 9.27 -20.21 -15.06
CA PHE A 189 7.96 -20.15 -14.41
C PHE A 189 7.21 -21.47 -14.54
N PHE A 190 6.60 -21.87 -13.43
CA PHE A 190 5.83 -23.08 -13.29
C PHE A 190 4.48 -22.75 -12.63
N THR A 191 3.49 -23.60 -12.83
CA THR A 191 2.24 -23.57 -12.08
C THR A 191 2.05 -24.88 -11.33
N VAL A 192 1.56 -24.79 -10.09
CA VAL A 192 1.10 -25.96 -9.33
C VAL A 192 -0.04 -26.62 -10.10
N SER A 193 0.10 -27.91 -10.37
CA SER A 193 -0.90 -28.67 -11.12
C SER A 193 -2.11 -28.98 -10.24
N ARG A 194 -3.32 -28.65 -10.70
CA ARG A 194 -4.56 -29.01 -10.01
C ARG A 194 -4.91 -30.46 -10.33
N SER A 195 -5.21 -31.25 -9.29
CA SER A 195 -5.51 -32.70 -9.37
C SER A 195 -6.54 -33.10 -10.43
N GLU A 196 -7.50 -32.21 -10.76
CA GLU A 196 -8.48 -32.43 -11.84
C GLU A 196 -7.85 -32.66 -13.23
N GLN A 197 -6.63 -32.16 -13.48
CA GLN A 197 -5.89 -32.44 -14.72
C GLN A 197 -4.99 -33.69 -14.62
N LEU A 198 -4.79 -34.25 -13.42
CA LEU A 198 -4.03 -35.49 -13.19
C LEU A 198 -4.84 -36.76 -13.50
N GLY A 199 -5.92 -36.69 -14.30
CA GLY A 199 -6.74 -37.85 -14.69
C GLY A 199 -6.00 -38.99 -15.43
N GLN A 200 -4.71 -38.84 -15.71
CA GLN A 200 -3.80 -39.89 -16.19
C GLN A 200 -2.49 -40.02 -15.37
N CYS A 201 -2.22 -39.13 -14.41
CA CYS A 201 -1.07 -39.23 -13.53
C CYS A 201 -1.48 -39.97 -12.26
N SER A 202 -1.06 -41.24 -12.16
CA SER A 202 -1.25 -42.13 -11.00
C SER A 202 -0.43 -41.69 -9.79
N VAL A 203 -0.73 -40.53 -9.22
CA VAL A 203 -0.32 -40.17 -7.86
C VAL A 203 -1.29 -40.88 -6.92
N LEU A 204 -0.83 -41.88 -6.18
CA LEU A 204 -1.68 -42.58 -5.24
C LEU A 204 -2.01 -41.65 -4.07
N PRO A 205 -3.17 -41.78 -3.39
CA PRO A 205 -3.46 -41.02 -2.16
C PRO A 205 -2.38 -41.20 -1.07
N GLU A 206 -1.63 -42.30 -1.13
CA GLU A 206 -0.48 -42.62 -0.27
C GLU A 206 0.74 -41.72 -0.56
N ASP A 207 0.91 -41.24 -1.79
CA ASP A 207 1.97 -40.30 -2.20
C ASP A 207 1.63 -38.83 -1.89
N MET A 208 0.37 -38.54 -1.54
CA MET A 208 -0.14 -37.21 -1.20
C MET A 208 0.24 -36.78 0.23
N ALA A 209 1.53 -36.85 0.55
CA ALA A 209 2.07 -36.23 1.76
C ALA A 209 1.84 -34.70 1.70
N ALA A 210 1.49 -34.10 2.84
CA ALA A 210 1.06 -32.69 2.95
C ALA A 210 2.13 -31.63 2.58
N ALA A 211 3.32 -32.06 2.16
CA ALA A 211 4.43 -31.22 1.71
C ALA A 211 4.75 -31.37 0.20
N ASN A 212 4.13 -32.31 -0.52
CA ASN A 212 4.43 -32.59 -1.93
C ASN A 212 3.63 -31.68 -2.88
N VAL A 213 4.34 -31.00 -3.79
CA VAL A 213 3.79 -30.04 -4.75
C VAL A 213 4.24 -30.41 -6.17
N HIS A 214 3.32 -30.93 -7.00
CA HIS A 214 3.61 -31.17 -8.41
C HIS A 214 3.45 -29.88 -9.22
N VAL A 215 4.48 -29.51 -10.00
CA VAL A 215 4.50 -28.29 -10.81
C VAL A 215 4.79 -28.58 -12.28
N VAL A 216 4.12 -27.87 -13.17
CA VAL A 216 4.28 -27.98 -14.64
C VAL A 216 4.71 -26.64 -15.25
N PRO A 217 5.52 -26.61 -16.33
CA PRO A 217 5.98 -25.36 -16.95
C PRO A 217 4.83 -24.45 -17.38
N LEU A 218 4.90 -23.16 -17.00
CA LEU A 218 3.92 -22.14 -17.38
C LEU A 218 4.32 -21.52 -18.72
N ALA A 219 4.14 -22.30 -19.80
CA ALA A 219 4.67 -22.00 -21.15
C ALA A 219 4.29 -20.62 -21.74
N GLN A 220 3.29 -19.93 -21.18
CA GLN A 220 2.88 -18.59 -21.59
C GLN A 220 3.80 -17.47 -21.05
N ILE A 221 4.72 -17.78 -20.13
CA ILE A 221 5.79 -16.89 -19.69
C ILE A 221 7.12 -17.53 -20.09
N PRO A 222 7.89 -16.93 -21.02
CA PRO A 222 9.20 -17.46 -21.38
C PRO A 222 10.16 -17.29 -20.19
N SER A 223 11.20 -18.13 -20.14
CA SER A 223 12.30 -17.93 -19.20
C SER A 223 13.18 -16.77 -19.63
N PHE A 224 13.74 -16.02 -18.69
CA PHE A 224 14.68 -14.93 -18.99
C PHE A 224 15.84 -14.87 -17.98
N TYR A 225 16.98 -14.34 -18.43
CA TYR A 225 18.11 -14.04 -17.54
C TYR A 225 17.82 -12.78 -16.73
N CYS A 226 17.65 -12.92 -15.41
CA CYS A 226 17.41 -11.82 -14.49
C CYS A 226 18.69 -11.25 -13.87
N TRP A 227 19.81 -11.95 -14.01
CA TRP A 227 21.10 -11.53 -13.47
C TRP A 227 22.26 -12.10 -14.29
N GLN A 228 23.25 -11.27 -14.63
CA GLN A 228 24.41 -11.67 -15.44
C GLN A 228 25.66 -12.06 -14.63
N GLY A 229 25.57 -12.06 -13.29
CA GLY A 229 26.73 -12.17 -12.38
C GLY A 229 27.14 -10.81 -11.83
N ALA A 230 27.66 -10.78 -10.59
CA ALA A 230 27.85 -9.55 -9.82
C ALA A 230 28.80 -8.56 -10.52
N THR A 231 29.91 -9.06 -11.06
CA THR A 231 30.91 -8.28 -11.81
C THR A 231 30.33 -7.66 -13.08
N ALA A 232 29.62 -8.46 -13.90
CA ALA A 232 28.98 -7.98 -15.13
C ALA A 232 27.88 -6.96 -14.85
N GLU A 233 27.11 -7.15 -13.78
CA GLU A 233 26.07 -6.22 -13.33
C GLU A 233 26.64 -4.92 -12.75
N ALA A 234 27.77 -4.98 -12.04
CA ALA A 234 28.50 -3.81 -11.57
C ALA A 234 29.07 -3.00 -12.74
N ALA A 235 29.74 -3.65 -13.71
CA ALA A 235 30.23 -3.02 -14.92
C ALA A 235 29.08 -2.38 -15.73
N ARG A 236 27.93 -3.06 -15.85
CA ARG A 236 26.73 -2.53 -16.51
C ARG A 236 26.16 -1.29 -15.78
N ARG A 237 26.21 -1.25 -14.45
CA ARG A 237 25.81 -0.06 -13.66
C ARG A 237 26.78 1.10 -13.85
N LEU A 238 28.09 0.85 -13.84
CA LEU A 238 29.12 1.88 -14.08
C LEU A 238 29.05 2.47 -15.49
N GLU A 239 28.82 1.63 -16.50
CA GLU A 239 28.57 2.08 -17.88
C GLU A 239 27.25 2.86 -17.99
N ALA A 240 26.22 2.48 -17.23
CA ALA A 240 24.95 3.23 -17.18
C ALA A 240 25.07 4.60 -16.48
N SER A 241 25.95 4.76 -15.47
CA SER A 241 26.21 6.05 -14.82
C SER A 241 27.12 6.96 -15.64
N ARG A 242 28.06 6.39 -16.42
CA ARG A 242 28.88 7.13 -17.40
C ARG A 242 28.08 7.72 -18.56
N ARG A 243 26.95 7.11 -18.92
CA ARG A 243 26.07 7.64 -19.99
C ARG A 243 25.45 8.95 -19.52
N PRO A 244 25.64 10.07 -20.25
CA PRO A 244 25.10 11.36 -19.85
C PRO A 244 23.58 11.24 -19.67
N PRO A 245 22.99 11.81 -18.60
CA PRO A 245 21.58 11.63 -18.28
C PRO A 245 20.74 12.01 -19.49
N ARG A 246 19.98 11.03 -20.00
CA ARG A 246 19.31 11.10 -21.30
C ARG A 246 18.36 12.29 -21.32
N ASN A 247 18.85 13.39 -21.89
CA ASN A 247 18.38 14.74 -21.64
C ASN A 247 16.84 14.79 -21.73
N PRO A 248 16.12 15.01 -20.61
CA PRO A 248 14.69 14.71 -20.51
C PRO A 248 13.95 15.48 -21.60
N ARG A 249 13.38 14.71 -22.56
CA ARG A 249 13.00 15.15 -23.92
C ARG A 249 12.65 16.64 -23.95
N ARG A 250 13.64 17.45 -24.34
CA ARG A 250 13.57 18.92 -24.32
C ARG A 250 12.22 19.33 -24.92
N PRO A 251 11.28 19.88 -24.14
CA PRO A 251 9.87 19.96 -24.52
C PRO A 251 9.78 20.72 -25.84
N ALA A 252 9.20 20.08 -26.86
CA ALA A 252 9.42 20.41 -28.27
C ALA A 252 9.26 21.91 -28.57
N ALA A 253 10.39 22.62 -28.57
CA ALA A 253 10.50 24.06 -28.71
C ALA A 253 10.32 24.45 -30.19
N GLY A 254 9.08 24.27 -30.66
CA GLY A 254 8.72 24.37 -32.07
C GLY A 254 7.21 24.35 -32.33
N ARG A 255 6.37 23.87 -31.40
CA ARG A 255 4.93 24.16 -31.46
C ARG A 255 4.68 25.62 -31.11
N GLN A 256 4.68 26.46 -32.14
CA GLN A 256 4.26 27.86 -32.07
C GLN A 256 2.92 27.97 -31.33
N PRO A 257 2.71 29.03 -30.50
CA PRO A 257 1.42 29.25 -29.87
C PRO A 257 0.33 29.37 -30.95
N PRO A 258 -0.87 28.78 -30.74
CA PRO A 258 -1.96 28.92 -31.70
C PRO A 258 -2.26 30.40 -31.89
N ARG A 259 -2.09 30.89 -33.13
CA ARG A 259 -2.28 32.31 -33.47
C ARG A 259 -3.66 32.77 -32.95
N PRO A 260 -3.75 33.96 -32.32
CA PRO A 260 -5.04 34.47 -31.87
C PRO A 260 -5.99 34.55 -33.06
N ARG A 261 -7.08 33.78 -32.98
CA ARG A 261 -8.09 33.67 -34.02
C ARG A 261 -8.79 35.02 -34.13
N GLN A 262 -8.32 35.87 -35.04
CA GLN A 262 -8.90 37.19 -35.27
C GLN A 262 -10.41 37.05 -35.48
N GLN A 263 -11.17 37.78 -34.65
CA GLN A 263 -12.62 37.79 -34.73
C GLN A 263 -13.02 38.51 -36.02
N ARG A 264 -13.29 37.74 -37.09
CA ARG A 264 -13.95 38.27 -38.28
C ARG A 264 -15.31 38.83 -37.86
N PRO A 265 -15.63 40.10 -38.20
CA PRO A 265 -16.94 40.66 -37.87
C PRO A 265 -18.05 39.85 -38.54
N ARG A 266 -19.09 39.55 -37.77
CA ARG A 266 -20.23 38.73 -38.15
C ARG A 266 -21.16 39.54 -39.07
N ALA A 267 -20.89 39.49 -40.37
CA ALA A 267 -21.85 39.99 -41.36
C ALA A 267 -23.13 39.13 -41.31
N GLU A 268 -24.28 39.79 -41.15
CA GLU A 268 -25.59 39.17 -41.28
C GLU A 268 -25.93 38.97 -42.76
N GLN A 269 -26.41 37.78 -43.15
CA GLN A 269 -27.23 37.55 -44.34
C GLN A 269 -27.91 36.15 -44.25
N PRO A 270 -28.94 35.82 -45.06
CA PRO A 270 -30.18 35.32 -44.49
C PRO A 270 -30.41 33.82 -44.70
N ARG A 271 -31.46 33.32 -44.06
CA ARG A 271 -31.98 31.95 -44.23
C ARG A 271 -32.42 31.70 -45.67
N ALA A 272 -31.95 30.60 -46.26
CA ALA A 272 -32.59 29.93 -47.39
C ALA A 272 -32.55 28.40 -47.17
N SER A 273 -33.60 27.73 -47.60
CA SER A 273 -33.85 26.28 -47.50
C SER A 273 -33.12 25.47 -48.57
N GLY A 274 -32.77 24.21 -48.30
CA GLY A 274 -32.30 23.25 -49.31
C GLY A 274 -32.16 21.83 -48.77
N HIS A 275 -32.48 20.82 -49.60
CA HIS A 275 -32.39 19.39 -49.27
C HIS A 275 -30.94 18.85 -49.25
N GLY A 276 -30.72 17.69 -48.62
CA GLY A 276 -29.52 16.85 -48.86
C GLY A 276 -29.72 15.95 -50.09
N PRO A 277 -29.17 14.72 -50.14
CA PRO A 277 -28.08 14.11 -49.36
C PRO A 277 -26.95 13.54 -50.26
N ALA A 278 -25.77 13.21 -49.70
CA ALA A 278 -24.80 12.30 -50.34
C ALA A 278 -23.79 11.75 -49.33
N ALA A 279 -23.29 10.54 -49.56
CA ALA A 279 -22.32 9.84 -48.71
C ALA A 279 -20.90 9.88 -49.30
N ALA A 280 -19.89 9.79 -48.42
CA ALA A 280 -18.55 9.31 -48.74
C ALA A 280 -17.94 8.66 -47.48
N PRO A 281 -17.26 7.51 -47.58
CA PRO A 281 -16.54 6.91 -46.46
C PRO A 281 -15.21 7.63 -46.23
N LEU A 282 -14.75 7.65 -44.98
CA LEU A 282 -13.37 8.02 -44.62
C LEU A 282 -12.74 6.88 -43.84
N GLU A 283 -11.46 6.68 -44.09
CA GLU A 283 -10.70 5.47 -43.78
C GLU A 283 -10.25 5.39 -42.32
N ASP A 284 -10.05 4.17 -41.82
CA ASP A 284 -9.45 3.90 -40.52
C ASP A 284 -7.97 4.28 -40.50
N GLU A 285 -7.58 5.20 -39.62
CA GLU A 285 -6.18 5.42 -39.22
C GLU A 285 -6.04 5.13 -37.71
N ALA A 286 -5.51 3.96 -37.39
CA ALA A 286 -5.30 3.50 -36.02
C ALA A 286 -4.08 4.18 -35.38
N SER A 287 -4.29 5.13 -34.46
CA SER A 287 -3.19 5.81 -33.75
C SER A 287 -3.50 6.15 -32.28
N GLN A 288 -3.77 5.13 -31.44
CA GLN A 288 -3.94 5.32 -29.98
C GLN A 288 -3.38 4.16 -29.13
N ASP A 289 -2.09 4.20 -28.77
CA ASP A 289 -1.65 3.67 -27.46
C ASP A 289 -0.31 4.24 -26.90
N ALA A 290 0.02 5.51 -27.19
CA ALA A 290 1.31 6.09 -26.80
C ALA A 290 1.41 6.53 -25.32
N SER A 291 0.32 6.46 -24.54
CA SER A 291 0.21 7.16 -23.23
C SER A 291 0.42 6.29 -21.98
N GLN A 292 0.47 4.96 -22.10
CA GLN A 292 0.79 4.09 -20.95
C GLN A 292 2.29 3.83 -20.81
N ASP A 293 3.03 3.66 -21.90
CA ASP A 293 4.48 3.42 -21.81
C ASP A 293 5.27 4.64 -21.28
N GLU A 294 4.74 5.86 -21.43
CA GLU A 294 5.35 7.07 -20.85
C GLU A 294 5.28 7.07 -19.31
N LEU A 295 4.19 6.57 -18.72
CA LEU A 295 4.06 6.42 -17.26
C LEU A 295 4.97 5.34 -16.68
N VAL A 296 5.15 4.22 -17.40
CA VAL A 296 6.07 3.14 -16.99
C VAL A 296 7.52 3.61 -17.04
N ALA A 297 7.85 4.50 -18.00
CA ALA A 297 9.18 5.12 -18.11
C ALA A 297 9.43 6.16 -17.00
N GLU A 298 8.46 7.02 -16.67
CA GLU A 298 8.59 7.99 -15.56
C GLU A 298 8.76 7.29 -14.20
N GLU A 299 7.99 6.24 -13.92
CA GLU A 299 8.12 5.49 -12.67
C GLU A 299 9.48 4.78 -12.58
N ALA A 300 9.94 4.15 -13.67
CA ALA A 300 11.28 3.55 -13.72
C ALA A 300 12.40 4.58 -13.50
N ALA A 301 12.25 5.80 -14.04
CA ALA A 301 13.20 6.89 -13.81
C ALA A 301 13.23 7.35 -12.34
N LEU A 302 12.07 7.40 -11.67
CA LEU A 302 11.97 7.81 -10.27
C LEU A 302 12.71 6.84 -9.32
N TRP A 303 12.59 5.53 -9.56
CA TRP A 303 13.33 4.49 -8.82
C TRP A 303 14.81 4.41 -9.19
N ALA A 304 15.21 4.80 -10.41
CA ALA A 304 16.60 4.93 -10.80
C ALA A 304 17.29 6.09 -10.09
N SER A 305 16.65 7.28 -10.03
CA SER A 305 17.19 8.46 -9.34
C SER A 305 17.33 8.28 -7.82
N ALA A 306 16.45 7.49 -7.18
CA ALA A 306 16.59 7.12 -5.77
C ALA A 306 17.78 6.18 -5.47
N SER A 307 18.54 5.76 -6.49
CA SER A 307 19.69 4.88 -6.36
C SER A 307 21.04 5.58 -6.60
N SER A 308 21.07 6.88 -6.93
CA SER A 308 22.31 7.64 -7.23
C SER A 308 22.61 8.75 -6.21
N SER A 309 21.96 8.74 -5.04
CA SER A 309 22.13 9.75 -3.99
C SER A 309 22.86 9.19 -2.75
N GLY A 310 23.84 8.31 -2.98
CA GLY A 310 24.58 7.60 -1.91
C GLY A 310 26.08 7.46 -2.16
N GLU A 311 26.64 8.23 -3.09
CA GLU A 311 28.08 8.27 -3.40
C GLU A 311 28.68 9.61 -2.94
N GLU A 312 28.81 9.79 -1.63
CA GLU A 312 29.73 10.77 -1.02
C GLU A 312 30.58 10.06 0.05
N SER A 313 31.87 10.39 0.09
CA SER A 313 32.94 9.89 0.99
C SER A 313 33.38 8.41 0.93
N GLU A 314 34.22 8.07 -0.05
CA GLU A 314 35.30 7.06 0.11
C GLU A 314 36.70 7.60 -0.31
N ALA A 315 36.84 8.91 -0.55
CA ALA A 315 38.04 9.53 -1.13
C ALA A 315 38.95 10.32 -0.16
N GLU A 316 38.68 10.34 1.15
CA GLU A 316 39.45 11.10 2.15
C GLU A 316 39.76 10.27 3.41
N LEU A 317 40.46 9.13 3.26
CA LEU A 317 40.86 8.29 4.41
C LEU A 317 42.29 7.73 4.32
N SER A 318 43.19 8.43 3.61
CA SER A 318 44.60 8.03 3.43
C SER A 318 45.63 8.87 4.20
N ASP A 319 45.24 9.92 4.94
CA ASP A 319 46.17 10.94 5.47
C ASP A 319 46.14 11.16 7.01
N ILE A 320 45.64 10.20 7.80
CA ILE A 320 45.76 10.25 9.28
C ILE A 320 46.33 8.93 9.83
N ALA A 321 47.60 8.67 9.49
CA ALA A 321 48.40 7.58 10.04
C ALA A 321 49.79 8.10 10.43
N GLY A 322 49.85 8.97 11.44
CA GLY A 322 51.12 9.58 11.84
C GLY A 322 51.07 10.64 12.94
N MET A 323 50.41 10.35 14.08
CA MET A 323 50.53 11.19 15.29
C MET A 323 49.91 10.51 16.54
N GLN A 324 50.61 9.54 17.16
CA GLN A 324 50.34 9.10 18.56
C GLN A 324 51.45 8.18 19.13
N GLU A 325 52.64 8.74 19.37
CA GLU A 325 53.71 8.09 20.15
C GLU A 325 54.47 9.12 21.03
N GLU A 326 53.77 9.99 21.76
CA GLU A 326 54.41 10.81 22.80
C GLU A 326 53.43 11.33 23.87
N GLU A 327 53.12 10.52 24.91
CA GLU A 327 52.89 11.05 26.26
C GLU A 327 53.00 9.95 27.33
N ALA A 328 54.21 9.72 27.83
CA ALA A 328 54.46 8.88 28.99
C ALA A 328 55.55 9.51 29.88
N ARG A 329 55.18 10.41 30.80
CA ARG A 329 55.88 10.73 32.07
C ARG A 329 55.13 11.81 32.87
N LEU A 330 55.38 11.80 34.20
CA LEU A 330 54.80 12.67 35.26
C LEU A 330 53.33 12.30 35.59
N GLY A 331 52.93 11.85 36.78
CA GLY A 331 53.64 11.61 38.06
C GLY A 331 53.16 12.54 39.17
N GLY A 332 52.55 12.01 40.24
CA GLY A 332 52.17 12.80 41.42
C GLY A 332 51.09 12.18 42.33
N ASP A 333 51.51 11.83 43.55
CA ASP A 333 50.77 11.28 44.69
C ASP A 333 49.44 11.94 45.12
N ALA A 334 48.56 11.17 45.79
CA ALA A 334 48.07 11.52 47.15
C ALA A 334 47.24 10.40 47.87
N ALA A 335 47.81 9.92 48.97
CA ALA A 335 47.21 9.41 50.23
C ALA A 335 45.72 8.96 50.35
N ALA A 336 45.58 7.67 50.70
CA ALA A 336 44.78 7.06 51.78
C ALA A 336 43.70 7.86 52.55
N VAL A 337 42.55 7.19 52.82
CA VAL A 337 41.97 7.04 54.18
C VAL A 337 40.96 5.87 54.20
N ALA A 338 41.17 4.94 55.13
CA ALA A 338 40.18 3.99 55.67
C ALA A 338 39.77 4.52 57.08
N PRO A 339 38.75 4.01 57.84
CA PRO A 339 38.31 2.61 57.80
C PRO A 339 36.85 2.26 58.20
N ASP A 340 36.59 0.95 58.16
CA ASP A 340 35.92 0.11 59.17
C ASP A 340 34.39 -0.13 59.26
N SER A 341 34.09 -1.39 59.57
CA SER A 341 33.00 -1.92 60.40
C SER A 341 31.52 -1.80 59.95
N SER A 342 30.64 -2.79 60.16
CA SER A 342 30.84 -4.19 60.61
C SER A 342 29.61 -5.10 60.37
N ALA A 343 29.90 -6.37 60.05
CA ALA A 343 29.34 -7.63 60.58
C ALA A 343 27.81 -7.91 60.70
N SER A 344 27.38 -9.02 60.06
CA SER A 344 26.55 -10.17 60.58
C SER A 344 26.01 -10.99 59.38
N SER A 345 26.55 -12.17 59.07
CA SER A 345 26.15 -13.51 59.57
C SER A 345 24.70 -13.91 59.21
N SER A 346 24.38 -15.06 58.60
CA SER A 346 25.01 -16.40 58.72
C SER A 346 24.46 -17.44 57.72
N SER A 347 25.26 -18.48 57.38
CA SER A 347 24.91 -19.91 57.10
C SER A 347 23.74 -20.28 56.13
N SER A 348 23.80 -21.32 55.28
CA SER A 348 24.67 -22.53 55.24
C SER A 348 24.58 -23.29 53.90
N HIS A 349 25.66 -24.01 53.54
CA HIS A 349 25.78 -25.39 52.99
C HIS A 349 24.54 -26.13 52.43
N ALA A 350 24.63 -27.04 51.46
CA ALA A 350 25.65 -27.52 50.48
C ALA A 350 24.87 -28.39 49.43
N ASP A 351 25.37 -29.09 48.39
CA ASP A 351 26.68 -29.70 48.07
C ASP A 351 26.83 -29.84 46.53
N GLU A 352 28.09 -29.93 46.08
CA GLU A 352 28.52 -30.42 44.76
C GLU A 352 28.80 -31.96 44.86
N PRO A 353 29.11 -32.76 43.79
CA PRO A 353 30.39 -32.62 43.07
C PRO A 353 30.52 -33.13 41.59
N ALA A 354 31.43 -32.47 40.87
CA ALA A 354 32.57 -33.02 40.11
C ALA A 354 32.48 -33.59 38.66
N ALA A 355 33.48 -33.09 37.88
CA ALA A 355 34.30 -33.77 36.84
C ALA A 355 33.65 -34.07 35.46
N ALA A 356 34.32 -34.00 34.30
CA ALA A 356 35.69 -33.64 33.87
C ALA A 356 35.71 -33.47 32.32
N ALA A 357 36.70 -32.95 31.57
CA ALA A 357 38.00 -32.29 31.81
C ALA A 357 38.40 -31.44 30.57
N ALA A 358 39.58 -30.80 30.57
CA ALA A 358 40.20 -30.13 29.40
C ALA A 358 40.98 -31.12 28.49
N PRO A 359 41.54 -30.67 27.34
CA PRO A 359 42.94 -30.22 27.39
C PRO A 359 43.26 -28.97 26.55
N GLU A 360 44.50 -28.49 26.72
CA GLU A 360 45.12 -27.30 26.15
C GLU A 360 45.74 -27.55 24.76
N GLY A 361 46.15 -26.47 24.07
CA GLY A 361 46.96 -26.52 22.85
C GLY A 361 47.57 -25.15 22.54
N GLU A 362 48.89 -25.04 22.65
CA GLU A 362 49.63 -23.79 22.52
C GLU A 362 49.89 -23.37 21.05
N ALA A 363 49.94 -22.05 20.86
CA ALA A 363 50.87 -21.26 20.06
C ALA A 363 51.56 -21.85 18.81
N ASP A 364 51.52 -21.08 17.72
CA ASP A 364 52.76 -20.52 17.18
C ASP A 364 52.51 -19.20 16.44
N ALA A 365 53.54 -18.37 16.35
CA ALA A 365 53.51 -17.10 15.63
C ALA A 365 54.46 -17.17 14.44
N ASP A 366 54.08 -16.60 13.30
CA ASP A 366 55.09 -16.10 12.37
C ASP A 366 54.60 -14.93 11.51
N ALA A 367 55.50 -13.99 11.26
CA ALA A 367 55.22 -12.73 10.59
C ALA A 367 56.13 -12.56 9.37
N HIS A 368 55.56 -12.66 8.17
CA HIS A 368 56.28 -12.35 6.93
C HIS A 368 55.73 -11.10 6.23
N SER A 369 56.47 -10.01 6.43
CA SER A 369 56.51 -8.84 5.56
C SER A 369 57.07 -9.21 4.18
N VAL A 370 56.69 -8.44 3.14
CA VAL A 370 57.57 -7.84 2.08
C VAL A 370 56.85 -7.68 0.72
N ARG A 371 56.85 -6.42 0.22
CA ARG A 371 56.68 -5.94 -1.18
C ARG A 371 55.38 -6.19 -1.94
N THR A 372 54.62 -5.11 -2.12
CA THR A 372 54.05 -4.76 -3.45
C THR A 372 55.09 -4.00 -4.26
N SER A 373 55.25 -4.33 -5.54
CA SER A 373 56.15 -3.63 -6.47
C SER A 373 55.35 -2.85 -7.52
N ASP A 374 55.66 -1.57 -7.68
CA ASP A 374 55.20 -0.74 -8.80
C ASP A 374 55.47 -1.41 -10.16
N MET A 375 54.43 -1.49 -10.99
CA MET A 375 54.55 -1.71 -12.44
C MET A 375 53.62 -0.74 -13.17
N SER A 376 54.17 0.42 -13.52
CA SER A 376 53.53 1.34 -14.47
C SER A 376 53.45 0.68 -15.85
N ILE A 377 52.26 0.61 -16.45
CA ILE A 377 52.12 0.31 -17.88
C ILE A 377 51.63 1.54 -18.65
N SER A 378 52.30 1.76 -19.77
CA SER A 378 52.26 2.95 -20.61
C SER A 378 50.93 3.14 -21.34
N SER A 379 50.56 4.40 -21.52
CA SER A 379 49.70 4.86 -22.61
C SER A 379 50.17 4.29 -23.96
N PHE A 380 49.25 3.73 -24.74
CA PHE A 380 49.44 3.54 -26.18
C PHE A 380 48.33 4.22 -26.96
N ASP A 381 48.70 4.75 -28.12
CA ASP A 381 47.99 5.82 -28.81
C ASP A 381 46.99 5.31 -29.87
N ALA A 382 46.31 6.26 -30.52
CA ALA A 382 45.23 6.07 -31.48
C ALA A 382 45.52 5.07 -32.62
N GLY A 383 44.47 4.34 -33.00
CA GLY A 383 44.37 3.62 -34.27
C GLY A 383 43.03 3.94 -34.93
N ASP A 384 43.09 4.55 -36.12
CA ASP A 384 41.93 5.10 -36.83
C ASP A 384 40.93 4.05 -37.34
N ALA A 385 39.73 4.54 -37.62
CA ALA A 385 38.71 3.82 -38.38
C ALA A 385 39.12 3.65 -39.85
N GLU A 386 38.60 2.60 -40.51
CA GLU A 386 38.18 2.70 -41.92
C GLU A 386 36.91 1.87 -42.17
N GLU A 387 36.21 2.27 -43.22
CA GLU A 387 34.90 1.78 -43.62
C GLU A 387 35.00 0.47 -44.43
N SER A 388 33.92 -0.32 -44.45
CA SER A 388 33.75 -1.31 -45.53
C SER A 388 32.26 -1.47 -45.87
N ASP A 389 31.86 -0.77 -46.93
CA ASP A 389 30.60 -0.97 -47.65
C ASP A 389 30.75 -2.14 -48.63
N GLY A 390 29.72 -2.99 -48.79
CA GLY A 390 29.95 -4.40 -49.16
C GLY A 390 28.78 -5.22 -49.70
N SER A 391 27.86 -4.60 -50.46
CA SER A 391 27.07 -5.18 -51.57
C SER A 391 26.54 -6.64 -51.54
N GLN A 392 25.21 -6.72 -51.70
CA GLN A 392 24.46 -7.60 -52.64
C GLN A 392 24.51 -9.13 -52.53
N GLY A 393 23.31 -9.74 -52.46
CA GLY A 393 23.11 -11.19 -52.60
C GLY A 393 21.63 -11.57 -52.69
N SER A 394 21.00 -11.38 -53.86
CA SER A 394 19.61 -11.78 -54.12
C SER A 394 19.48 -13.31 -54.26
N SER A 395 18.39 -13.90 -53.76
CA SER A 395 17.89 -15.19 -54.24
C SER A 395 16.40 -15.33 -53.93
N ASP A 396 15.57 -15.38 -54.98
CA ASP A 396 14.17 -15.80 -54.89
C ASP A 396 14.05 -17.29 -54.57
N SER A 397 12.96 -17.68 -53.91
CA SER A 397 12.39 -19.03 -54.05
C SER A 397 10.92 -19.02 -53.65
N SER A 398 10.04 -19.03 -54.65
CA SER A 398 8.59 -19.19 -54.48
C SER A 398 8.22 -20.67 -54.38
N SER A 399 7.31 -21.03 -53.47
CA SER A 399 6.49 -22.24 -53.64
C SER A 399 5.13 -22.13 -52.95
N SER A 400 4.11 -21.96 -53.79
CA SER A 400 2.76 -22.50 -53.63
C SER A 400 2.80 -24.02 -53.30
N SER A 401 1.78 -24.69 -52.78
CA SER A 401 0.37 -24.37 -52.47
C SER A 401 -0.29 -25.62 -51.88
N SER A 402 -1.32 -25.50 -51.03
CA SER A 402 -2.47 -26.44 -51.04
C SER A 402 -3.58 -26.01 -50.09
N SER A 403 -4.79 -25.84 -50.63
CA SER A 403 -6.04 -25.69 -49.86
C SER A 403 -6.61 -27.06 -49.49
N GLN A 404 -7.18 -27.23 -48.30
CA GLN A 404 -8.27 -28.18 -48.06
C GLN A 404 -9.31 -27.61 -47.09
N ASP A 405 -10.58 -27.75 -47.47
CA ASP A 405 -11.76 -27.40 -46.68
C ASP A 405 -11.98 -28.33 -45.49
N GLY A 406 -12.75 -27.90 -44.48
CA GLY A 406 -13.27 -28.85 -43.49
C GLY A 406 -14.03 -28.29 -42.29
N ALA A 407 -15.35 -28.48 -42.29
CA ALA A 407 -16.26 -28.58 -41.13
C ALA A 407 -16.43 -27.34 -40.20
N GLY A 408 -17.62 -26.73 -40.27
CA GLY A 408 -18.06 -25.72 -39.31
C GLY A 408 -18.44 -26.30 -37.95
N GLY A 409 -17.94 -25.69 -36.87
CA GLY A 409 -18.37 -25.95 -35.50
C GLY A 409 -19.49 -25.00 -35.07
N ALA A 410 -20.61 -25.55 -34.59
CA ALA A 410 -21.69 -24.76 -34.00
C ALA A 410 -21.20 -23.97 -32.76
N PRO A 411 -21.71 -22.75 -32.51
CA PRO A 411 -21.24 -21.92 -31.40
C PRO A 411 -21.61 -22.55 -30.05
N ARG A 412 -20.61 -23.14 -29.38
CA ARG A 412 -20.74 -23.58 -27.98
C ARG A 412 -21.06 -22.36 -27.11
N ARG A 413 -22.23 -22.41 -26.47
CA ARG A 413 -22.70 -21.43 -25.50
C ARG A 413 -21.74 -21.44 -24.31
N ALA A 414 -20.85 -20.45 -24.23
CA ALA A 414 -19.88 -20.35 -23.15
C ALA A 414 -20.58 -20.29 -21.79
N GLU A 415 -20.19 -21.18 -20.87
CA GLU A 415 -20.61 -21.10 -19.48
C GLU A 415 -20.09 -19.80 -18.86
N VAL A 416 -20.99 -19.06 -18.23
CA VAL A 416 -20.66 -17.81 -17.56
C VAL A 416 -19.98 -18.16 -16.24
N LEU A 417 -18.64 -18.17 -16.26
CA LEU A 417 -17.82 -18.36 -15.07
C LEU A 417 -18.27 -17.43 -13.93
N PRO A 418 -18.27 -17.90 -12.67
CA PRO A 418 -18.75 -17.13 -11.53
C PRO A 418 -18.01 -15.80 -11.43
N ARG A 419 -18.79 -14.72 -11.41
CA ARG A 419 -18.32 -13.34 -11.36
C ARG A 419 -17.52 -13.13 -10.08
N ARG A 420 -16.17 -13.04 -10.18
CA ARG A 420 -15.26 -12.75 -9.06
C ARG A 420 -15.84 -11.69 -8.12
N GLU A 421 -15.76 -11.92 -6.82
CA GLU A 421 -16.27 -11.01 -5.80
C GLU A 421 -15.76 -9.59 -6.03
N ALA A 422 -16.67 -8.63 -5.92
CA ALA A 422 -16.33 -7.24 -6.17
C ALA A 422 -15.41 -6.73 -5.05
N VAL A 423 -14.22 -6.27 -5.43
CA VAL A 423 -13.33 -5.49 -4.54
C VAL A 423 -14.17 -4.43 -3.82
N PRO A 424 -14.00 -4.21 -2.49
CA PRO A 424 -14.81 -3.24 -1.73
C PRO A 424 -14.68 -1.80 -2.27
N GLU A 425 -15.55 -1.44 -3.21
CA GLU A 425 -15.64 -0.10 -3.79
C GLU A 425 -16.48 0.80 -2.87
N LEU A 426 -15.87 1.82 -2.27
CA LEU A 426 -16.61 2.84 -1.55
C LEU A 426 -17.44 3.66 -2.54
N ARG A 427 -18.76 3.48 -2.52
CA ARG A 427 -19.72 4.05 -3.46
C ARG A 427 -20.39 5.31 -2.89
N LEU A 428 -20.35 6.38 -3.66
CA LEU A 428 -21.05 7.65 -3.42
C LEU A 428 -22.03 7.91 -4.57
N ASP A 429 -23.32 7.74 -4.34
CA ASP A 429 -24.35 8.02 -5.34
C ASP A 429 -24.64 9.52 -5.46
N ILE A 430 -24.72 10.01 -6.70
CA ILE A 430 -24.93 11.42 -7.06
C ILE A 430 -26.34 11.55 -7.68
N ALA A 431 -27.35 11.52 -6.82
CA ALA A 431 -28.77 11.63 -7.17
C ALA A 431 -29.17 10.67 -8.33
N ASP A 432 -29.91 11.15 -9.33
CA ASP A 432 -30.33 10.39 -10.51
C ASP A 432 -29.22 10.22 -11.59
N ARG A 433 -28.02 10.78 -11.36
CA ARG A 433 -27.02 11.02 -12.42
C ARG A 433 -25.92 9.97 -12.52
N GLY A 434 -25.64 9.28 -11.43
CA GLY A 434 -24.55 8.32 -11.42
C GLY A 434 -24.05 7.97 -10.04
N SER A 435 -22.93 7.26 -10.02
CA SER A 435 -22.18 6.92 -8.81
C SER A 435 -20.71 7.24 -9.00
N ILE A 436 -20.05 7.73 -7.95
CA ILE A 436 -18.59 7.79 -7.86
C ILE A 436 -18.16 6.64 -6.99
N ARG A 437 -17.25 5.81 -7.49
CA ARG A 437 -16.68 4.67 -6.78
C ARG A 437 -15.22 4.93 -6.50
N PHE A 438 -14.81 4.81 -5.25
CA PHE A 438 -13.40 4.85 -4.88
C PHE A 438 -12.87 3.43 -4.79
N ASN A 439 -11.90 3.11 -5.66
CA ASN A 439 -11.13 1.89 -5.56
C ASN A 439 -10.00 2.13 -4.55
N THR A 440 -10.16 1.59 -3.34
CA THR A 440 -9.24 1.75 -2.22
C THR A 440 -7.87 1.14 -2.49
N VAL A 441 -7.80 0.09 -3.30
CA VAL A 441 -6.55 -0.62 -3.66
C VAL A 441 -5.75 0.14 -4.71
N LEU A 442 -6.43 0.76 -5.68
CA LEU A 442 -5.80 1.38 -6.86
C LEU A 442 -5.75 2.92 -6.78
N GLY A 443 -6.11 3.53 -5.65
CA GLY A 443 -5.95 4.97 -5.43
C GLY A 443 -6.69 5.85 -6.45
N TYR A 444 -7.87 5.43 -6.94
CA TYR A 444 -8.64 6.24 -7.89
C TYR A 444 -10.14 6.27 -7.64
N PHE A 445 -10.73 7.39 -8.03
CA PHE A 445 -12.16 7.61 -8.10
C PHE A 445 -12.64 7.41 -9.55
N ARG A 446 -13.71 6.65 -9.73
CA ARG A 446 -14.38 6.41 -11.01
C ARG A 446 -15.84 6.83 -10.93
N ALA A 447 -16.20 7.90 -11.64
CA ALA A 447 -17.58 8.25 -11.90
C ALA A 447 -18.18 7.33 -12.98
N ILE A 448 -19.41 6.89 -12.78
CA ILE A 448 -20.22 6.10 -13.71
C ILE A 448 -21.54 6.84 -13.88
N CYS A 449 -21.83 7.29 -15.09
CA CYS A 449 -23.09 7.94 -15.42
C CYS A 449 -24.21 6.89 -15.63
N THR A 450 -25.42 7.17 -15.14
CA THR A 450 -26.61 6.32 -15.32
C THR A 450 -27.36 6.57 -16.63
N ARG A 451 -27.19 7.75 -17.24
CA ARG A 451 -27.90 8.18 -18.46
C ARG A 451 -27.28 7.63 -19.75
N HIS A 452 -25.96 7.45 -19.74
CA HIS A 452 -25.18 7.07 -20.92
C HIS A 452 -24.51 5.69 -20.72
N PRO A 453 -24.83 4.67 -21.55
CA PRO A 453 -24.28 3.32 -21.37
C PRO A 453 -22.75 3.32 -21.58
N ASN A 454 -22.04 2.70 -20.64
CA ASN A 454 -20.57 2.66 -20.53
C ASN A 454 -19.88 4.03 -20.35
N CYS A 455 -20.61 5.10 -20.04
CA CYS A 455 -20.00 6.41 -19.81
C CYS A 455 -19.38 6.49 -18.41
N THR A 456 -18.05 6.50 -18.34
CA THR A 456 -17.30 6.58 -17.08
C THR A 456 -16.12 7.55 -17.18
N ARG A 457 -15.79 8.23 -16.08
CA ARG A 457 -14.67 9.18 -15.97
C ARG A 457 -13.85 8.86 -14.73
N GLN A 458 -12.53 8.87 -14.83
CA GLN A 458 -11.62 8.48 -13.75
C GLN A 458 -10.66 9.62 -13.35
N ARG A 459 -10.30 9.68 -12.06
CA ARG A 459 -9.25 10.54 -11.49
C ARG A 459 -8.54 9.81 -10.35
N THR A 460 -7.22 9.94 -10.27
CA THR A 460 -6.42 9.50 -9.11
C THR A 460 -6.83 10.26 -7.84
N SER A 461 -6.62 9.66 -6.67
CA SER A 461 -6.73 10.36 -5.37
C SER A 461 -5.51 11.24 -5.09
N GLU A 462 -4.36 10.87 -5.62
CA GLU A 462 -3.11 11.62 -5.51
C GLU A 462 -3.15 12.90 -6.36
N GLY A 463 -2.63 13.99 -5.78
CA GLY A 463 -2.41 15.23 -6.50
C GLY A 463 -1.22 15.11 -7.44
N SER A 464 -1.24 15.84 -8.55
CA SER A 464 -0.09 15.89 -9.44
C SER A 464 1.07 16.64 -8.77
N ASN A 465 2.20 15.94 -8.56
CA ASN A 465 3.45 16.54 -8.05
C ASN A 465 4.07 17.58 -9.00
N HIS A 466 3.56 17.70 -10.23
CA HIS A 466 4.10 18.63 -11.22
C HIS A 466 3.72 20.09 -10.87
N PRO A 467 4.67 21.02 -10.68
CA PRO A 467 4.39 22.36 -10.14
C PRO A 467 3.47 23.21 -11.02
N SER A 468 3.47 23.01 -12.34
CA SER A 468 2.50 23.67 -13.26
C SER A 468 1.07 23.10 -13.20
N ARG A 469 0.83 22.01 -12.45
CA ARG A 469 -0.48 21.35 -12.29
C ARG A 469 -1.09 21.56 -10.89
N THR A 470 -0.58 22.53 -10.13
CA THR A 470 -1.05 22.98 -8.80
C THR A 470 -2.56 23.31 -8.71
N ALA A 471 -3.26 23.45 -9.84
CA ALA A 471 -4.71 23.67 -9.92
C ALA A 471 -5.55 22.43 -10.36
N GLN A 472 -4.99 21.21 -10.35
CA GLN A 472 -5.81 19.98 -10.45
C GLN A 472 -6.62 19.78 -9.16
N GLY A 473 -7.75 20.50 -9.08
CA GLY A 473 -8.62 20.52 -7.91
C GLY A 473 -9.21 19.17 -7.52
N ARG A 474 -9.67 19.08 -6.26
CA ARG A 474 -10.13 17.86 -5.57
C ARG A 474 -10.88 16.89 -6.51
N PRO A 475 -10.40 15.64 -6.70
CA PRO A 475 -10.89 14.75 -7.76
C PRO A 475 -12.39 14.42 -7.64
N LEU A 476 -12.90 14.29 -6.40
CA LEU A 476 -14.33 14.14 -6.12
C LEU A 476 -15.19 15.30 -6.64
N GLY A 477 -14.74 16.55 -6.46
CA GLY A 477 -15.47 17.74 -6.93
C GLY A 477 -15.51 17.84 -8.45
N PHE A 478 -14.42 17.44 -9.12
CA PHE A 478 -14.38 17.31 -10.59
C PHE A 478 -15.35 16.23 -11.08
N LEU A 479 -15.28 15.02 -10.51
CA LEU A 479 -16.07 13.87 -10.97
C LEU A 479 -17.57 14.03 -10.70
N ALA A 480 -17.94 14.61 -9.56
CA ALA A 480 -19.33 14.93 -9.29
C ALA A 480 -19.85 16.04 -10.21
N ALA A 481 -19.02 17.04 -10.56
CA ALA A 481 -19.44 18.13 -11.46
C ALA A 481 -19.64 17.60 -12.89
N TRP A 482 -18.80 16.65 -13.31
CA TRP A 482 -18.95 15.92 -14.57
C TRP A 482 -20.26 15.10 -14.62
N LEU A 483 -20.69 14.49 -13.51
CA LEU A 483 -22.00 13.82 -13.42
C LEU A 483 -23.19 14.81 -13.41
N LEU A 484 -23.05 15.98 -12.78
CA LEU A 484 -24.14 16.98 -12.71
C LEU A 484 -24.32 17.80 -13.99
N GLU A 485 -23.25 18.08 -14.76
CA GLU A 485 -23.34 18.82 -16.04
C GLU A 485 -23.88 17.99 -17.23
N ASP A 486 -24.25 16.73 -17.01
CA ASP A 486 -24.82 15.79 -18.00
C ASP A 486 -26.25 16.14 -18.48
N THR A 487 -26.65 17.42 -18.39
CA THR A 487 -27.94 17.94 -18.86
C THR A 487 -27.91 18.51 -20.27
N HIS A 488 -26.74 18.79 -20.84
CA HIS A 488 -26.61 19.58 -22.08
C HIS A 488 -26.00 18.83 -23.26
N VAL A 489 -25.73 17.54 -23.12
CA VAL A 489 -24.96 16.77 -24.09
C VAL A 489 -25.71 15.48 -24.44
N ASN A 490 -26.59 15.56 -25.45
CA ASN A 490 -27.41 14.42 -25.91
C ASN A 490 -26.59 13.32 -26.63
N ALA A 491 -25.28 13.53 -26.85
CA ALA A 491 -24.41 12.61 -27.57
C ALA A 491 -23.48 11.87 -26.59
N LYS A 492 -23.63 10.54 -26.57
CA LYS A 492 -22.82 9.57 -25.80
C LYS A 492 -21.30 9.75 -25.98
N GLU A 493 -20.86 10.27 -27.13
CA GLU A 493 -19.45 10.47 -27.49
C GLU A 493 -18.81 11.68 -26.81
N THR A 494 -19.60 12.72 -26.48
CA THR A 494 -19.09 14.00 -25.98
C THR A 494 -19.17 14.14 -24.46
N HIS A 495 -20.01 13.38 -23.75
CA HIS A 495 -19.99 13.37 -22.28
C HIS A 495 -18.66 12.83 -21.69
N PRO A 496 -18.07 11.70 -22.17
CA PRO A 496 -16.79 11.19 -21.67
C PRO A 496 -15.63 12.19 -21.80
N SER A 497 -15.61 13.01 -22.86
CA SER A 497 -14.54 13.97 -23.14
C SER A 497 -14.73 15.31 -22.44
N ASN A 498 -15.97 15.79 -22.30
CA ASN A 498 -16.28 17.09 -21.68
C ASN A 498 -15.64 17.25 -20.29
N ALA A 499 -14.94 18.38 -20.08
CA ALA A 499 -14.30 18.70 -18.81
C ALA A 499 -15.17 19.74 -18.10
N PRO A 500 -15.73 19.43 -16.90
CA PRO A 500 -16.76 20.27 -16.32
C PRO A 500 -16.26 21.68 -16.02
N SER A 501 -17.16 22.67 -16.15
CA SER A 501 -16.79 24.08 -15.97
C SER A 501 -16.23 24.35 -14.57
N LEU A 502 -15.33 25.34 -14.44
CA LEU A 502 -14.83 25.76 -13.12
C LEU A 502 -15.98 26.20 -12.19
N GLN A 503 -17.04 26.79 -12.75
CA GLN A 503 -18.21 27.21 -12.00
C GLN A 503 -19.02 26.03 -11.44
N SER A 504 -19.17 24.92 -12.18
CA SER A 504 -19.84 23.72 -11.65
C SER A 504 -18.96 22.93 -10.68
N ARG A 505 -17.64 22.88 -10.90
CA ARG A 505 -16.70 22.38 -9.86
C ARG A 505 -16.85 23.19 -8.57
N ALA A 506 -16.92 24.52 -8.68
CA ALA A 506 -17.17 25.41 -7.56
C ALA A 506 -18.56 25.19 -6.92
N ARG A 507 -19.62 24.93 -7.70
CA ARG A 507 -20.96 24.60 -7.17
C ARG A 507 -20.96 23.36 -6.27
N ILE A 508 -20.16 22.34 -6.57
CA ILE A 508 -20.06 21.14 -5.72
C ILE A 508 -19.14 21.37 -4.51
N CYS A 509 -18.05 22.12 -4.67
CA CYS A 509 -17.32 22.64 -3.51
C CYS A 509 -18.22 23.52 -2.61
N ASN A 510 -19.26 24.13 -3.18
CA ASN A 510 -20.36 24.82 -2.51
C ASN A 510 -21.42 23.90 -1.87
N LEU A 511 -21.14 22.61 -1.66
CA LEU A 511 -21.75 21.88 -0.53
C LEU A 511 -21.49 22.63 0.80
N ASN A 512 -20.38 23.38 0.89
CA ASN A 512 -20.14 24.35 1.95
C ASN A 512 -21.09 25.56 1.98
N ALA A 513 -21.81 25.84 0.89
CA ALA A 513 -22.85 26.87 0.84
C ALA A 513 -24.25 26.29 1.16
N VAL A 514 -24.52 25.03 0.84
CA VAL A 514 -25.80 24.37 1.17
C VAL A 514 -26.03 24.37 2.69
N TRP A 515 -25.08 23.87 3.48
CA TRP A 515 -25.22 23.86 4.94
C TRP A 515 -25.30 25.28 5.52
N LYS A 516 -24.61 26.27 4.92
CA LYS A 516 -24.72 27.68 5.32
C LYS A 516 -26.10 28.27 5.03
N SER A 517 -26.72 27.92 3.90
CA SER A 517 -28.10 28.34 3.60
C SER A 517 -29.10 27.72 4.58
N ASP A 518 -28.95 26.44 4.90
CA ASP A 518 -29.81 25.77 5.89
C ASP A 518 -29.58 26.31 7.32
N SER A 519 -28.33 26.64 7.65
CA SER A 519 -27.96 27.32 8.90
C SER A 519 -28.64 28.68 9.00
N ILE A 520 -28.50 29.55 7.99
CA ILE A 520 -29.16 30.87 7.94
C ILE A 520 -30.68 30.72 8.12
N LYS A 521 -31.34 29.83 7.36
CA LYS A 521 -32.79 29.57 7.51
C LYS A 521 -33.18 29.11 8.91
N TRP A 522 -32.36 28.29 9.56
CA TRP A 522 -32.63 27.83 10.93
C TRP A 522 -32.38 28.96 11.94
N ARG A 523 -31.36 29.81 11.74
CA ARG A 523 -31.10 31.00 12.55
C ARG A 523 -32.23 32.04 12.45
N GLU A 524 -32.76 32.25 11.25
CA GLU A 524 -33.94 33.07 10.98
C GLU A 524 -35.18 32.54 11.72
N GLN A 525 -35.45 31.22 11.63
CA GLN A 525 -36.54 30.56 12.37
C GLN A 525 -36.41 30.70 13.90
N LEU A 526 -35.18 30.78 14.41
CA LEU A 526 -34.87 30.96 15.83
C LEU A 526 -34.74 32.43 16.25
N GLN A 527 -34.83 33.38 15.31
CA GLN A 527 -34.64 34.82 15.54
C GLN A 527 -33.28 35.16 16.19
N ILE A 528 -32.21 34.46 15.80
CA ILE A 528 -30.84 34.66 16.29
C ILE A 528 -29.90 35.16 15.17
N SER A 529 -28.80 35.82 15.55
CA SER A 529 -27.83 36.33 14.57
C SER A 529 -27.01 35.21 13.90
N ASN A 530 -26.46 35.50 12.72
CA ASN A 530 -25.55 34.61 11.98
C ASN A 530 -24.25 34.27 12.75
N SER A 531 -23.86 35.11 13.71
CA SER A 531 -22.69 34.92 14.58
C SER A 531 -23.00 34.33 15.96
N TYR A 532 -24.27 34.01 16.26
CA TYR A 532 -24.66 33.53 17.58
C TYR A 532 -24.15 32.10 17.84
N ALA A 533 -23.24 31.96 18.80
CA ALA A 533 -22.57 30.71 19.16
C ALA A 533 -22.73 30.41 20.68
N PRO A 534 -23.95 30.07 21.15
CA PRO A 534 -24.28 29.96 22.58
C PRO A 534 -23.51 28.86 23.33
N TRP A 535 -22.91 27.91 22.62
CA TRP A 535 -22.14 26.81 23.20
C TRP A 535 -20.66 26.83 22.82
N THR A 536 -20.32 26.94 21.53
CA THR A 536 -18.92 26.79 21.10
C THR A 536 -18.03 28.00 21.42
N ALA A 537 -18.62 29.20 21.55
CA ALA A 537 -17.90 30.41 22.00
C ALA A 537 -17.91 30.60 23.53
N ARG A 538 -18.52 29.69 24.30
CA ARG A 538 -18.61 29.80 25.76
C ARG A 538 -17.26 29.48 26.42
N PRO A 539 -16.79 30.30 27.38
CA PRO A 539 -15.59 29.99 28.16
C PRO A 539 -15.69 28.64 28.88
N GLY A 540 -14.66 27.81 28.73
CA GLY A 540 -14.57 26.48 29.34
C GLY A 540 -15.12 25.33 28.50
N THR A 541 -15.78 25.59 27.36
CA THR A 541 -16.17 24.53 26.41
C THR A 541 -14.91 23.94 25.75
N ARG A 542 -14.81 22.61 25.76
CA ARG A 542 -13.66 21.80 25.34
C ARG A 542 -13.80 21.25 23.94
N LEU A 543 -15.03 20.92 23.52
CA LEU A 543 -15.33 20.31 22.21
C LEU A 543 -14.46 19.08 21.91
N ALA A 544 -14.23 18.21 22.90
CA ALA A 544 -13.20 17.17 22.74
C ALA A 544 -13.61 16.12 21.68
N GLY A 545 -12.68 15.81 20.77
CA GLY A 545 -12.93 14.93 19.62
C GLY A 545 -13.79 15.54 18.51
N VAL A 546 -14.30 16.77 18.66
CA VAL A 546 -15.12 17.43 17.63
C VAL A 546 -14.24 17.87 16.46
N PRO A 547 -14.56 17.51 15.20
CA PRO A 547 -13.84 18.00 14.03
C PRO A 547 -13.75 19.53 13.98
N LYS A 548 -12.61 20.09 13.56
CA LYS A 548 -12.38 21.54 13.41
C LYS A 548 -13.15 22.18 12.24
N GLN A 549 -14.27 21.59 11.81
CA GLN A 549 -15.07 22.03 10.68
C GLN A 549 -16.17 23.00 11.15
N ASP A 550 -16.26 24.18 10.54
CA ASP A 550 -17.24 25.21 10.92
C ASP A 550 -18.68 24.69 10.94
N ARG A 551 -19.04 23.86 9.94
CA ARG A 551 -20.35 23.19 9.84
C ARG A 551 -20.74 22.47 11.15
N VAL A 552 -19.79 21.75 11.75
CA VAL A 552 -20.05 20.91 12.93
C VAL A 552 -20.25 21.79 14.17
N ARG A 553 -19.44 22.84 14.31
CA ARG A 553 -19.59 23.81 15.40
C ARG A 553 -20.91 24.57 15.32
N ASP A 554 -21.22 25.06 14.12
CA ASP A 554 -22.48 25.76 13.83
C ASP A 554 -23.71 24.88 14.08
N LEU A 555 -23.64 23.59 13.75
CA LEU A 555 -24.71 22.62 14.02
C LEU A 555 -24.91 22.37 15.53
N ILE A 556 -23.83 22.31 16.31
CA ILE A 556 -23.87 22.23 17.78
C ILE A 556 -24.49 23.53 18.35
N ASP A 557 -24.08 24.70 17.87
CA ASP A 557 -24.63 25.97 18.33
C ASP A 557 -26.12 26.16 17.99
N LEU A 558 -26.55 25.72 16.80
CA LEU A 558 -27.95 25.75 16.39
C LEU A 558 -28.83 24.78 17.17
N CYS A 559 -28.36 23.55 17.41
CA CYS A 559 -29.08 22.61 18.25
C CYS A 559 -29.22 23.12 19.68
N CYS A 560 -28.18 23.78 20.22
CA CYS A 560 -28.19 24.45 21.51
C CYS A 560 -29.25 25.57 21.54
N ALA A 561 -29.17 26.54 20.62
CA ALA A 561 -30.13 27.65 20.54
C ALA A 561 -31.59 27.18 20.42
N ASP A 562 -31.85 26.13 19.64
CA ASP A 562 -33.16 25.53 19.43
C ASP A 562 -33.67 24.71 20.64
N VAL A 563 -32.80 24.28 21.57
CA VAL A 563 -33.26 23.74 22.88
C VAL A 563 -33.53 24.88 23.87
N LEU A 564 -32.70 25.93 23.85
CA LEU A 564 -32.84 27.11 24.71
C LEU A 564 -33.97 28.06 24.28
N GLY A 565 -34.65 27.79 23.16
CA GLY A 565 -35.71 28.65 22.63
C GLY A 565 -35.23 30.07 22.31
N GLY A 566 -33.99 30.22 21.83
CA GLY A 566 -33.42 31.52 21.42
C GLY A 566 -33.05 32.51 22.55
N HIS A 567 -33.54 32.33 23.77
CA HIS A 567 -33.54 33.41 24.78
C HIS A 567 -32.81 33.14 26.11
N VAL A 568 -32.43 31.89 26.43
CA VAL A 568 -31.75 31.61 27.71
C VAL A 568 -30.27 32.03 27.67
N LYS A 569 -29.93 33.10 28.41
CA LYS A 569 -28.54 33.52 28.68
C LYS A 569 -28.05 32.95 30.02
N GLY A 570 -26.75 32.62 30.10
CA GLY A 570 -26.03 32.52 31.37
C GLY A 570 -25.72 31.10 31.89
N ARG A 571 -25.71 30.98 33.23
CA ARG A 571 -25.10 29.83 33.95
C ARG A 571 -25.89 28.52 33.81
N GLU A 572 -27.18 28.57 33.45
CA GLU A 572 -28.07 27.41 33.48
C GLU A 572 -28.04 26.54 32.21
N VAL A 573 -27.52 27.06 31.11
CA VAL A 573 -27.43 26.35 29.81
C VAL A 573 -26.91 24.90 29.91
N PRO A 574 -25.84 24.56 30.69
CA PRO A 574 -25.37 23.19 30.82
C PRO A 574 -26.31 22.26 31.60
N LYS A 575 -27.20 22.81 32.44
CA LYS A 575 -28.27 22.03 33.11
C LYS A 575 -29.36 21.67 32.10
N LEU A 576 -29.80 22.62 31.28
CA LEU A 576 -30.85 22.42 30.28
C LEU A 576 -30.43 21.50 29.13
N LEU A 577 -29.14 21.50 28.77
CA LEU A 577 -28.60 20.64 27.71
C LEU A 577 -28.09 19.28 28.21
N ARG A 578 -28.25 18.97 29.50
CA ARG A 578 -27.57 17.83 30.16
C ARG A 578 -27.78 16.48 29.45
N ASP A 579 -28.99 16.24 28.97
CA ASP A 579 -29.39 14.97 28.35
C ASP A 579 -29.70 15.16 26.85
N VAL A 580 -29.19 16.25 26.27
CA VAL A 580 -29.23 16.55 24.84
C VAL A 580 -27.96 16.03 24.16
N PHE A 581 -28.16 15.42 23.01
CA PHE A 581 -27.11 14.93 22.11
C PHE A 581 -27.42 15.42 20.69
N VAL A 582 -26.38 15.55 19.86
CA VAL A 582 -26.48 16.01 18.45
C VAL A 582 -25.72 15.05 17.56
N ASP A 583 -26.35 14.48 16.52
CA ASP A 583 -25.63 13.71 15.50
C ASP A 583 -25.04 14.67 14.47
N VAL A 584 -23.73 14.93 14.57
CA VAL A 584 -23.03 15.91 13.73
C VAL A 584 -22.72 15.39 12.32
N SER A 585 -23.01 14.12 12.03
CA SER A 585 -22.98 13.58 10.67
C SER A 585 -24.05 14.20 9.78
N GLN A 586 -25.20 14.55 10.37
CA GLN A 586 -26.43 14.95 9.67
C GLN A 586 -26.44 16.43 9.26
N SER A 587 -27.30 16.80 8.30
CA SER A 587 -27.42 18.19 7.84
C SER A 587 -28.26 19.06 8.78
N HIS A 588 -28.02 20.38 8.74
CA HIS A 588 -28.79 21.39 9.47
C HIS A 588 -30.30 21.26 9.24
N ALA A 589 -30.74 21.03 8.00
CA ALA A 589 -32.15 20.83 7.65
C ALA A 589 -32.85 19.72 8.45
N ARG A 590 -32.12 18.70 8.94
CA ARG A 590 -32.68 17.58 9.72
C ARG A 590 -32.86 17.88 11.20
N LYS A 591 -32.32 18.99 11.71
CA LYS A 591 -32.30 19.37 13.15
C LYS A 591 -31.94 18.18 14.08
N PRO A 592 -30.74 17.58 13.91
CA PRO A 592 -30.41 16.22 14.33
C PRO A 592 -30.06 16.10 15.82
N LYS A 593 -31.02 16.39 16.70
CA LYS A 593 -30.82 16.39 18.16
C LYS A 593 -31.83 15.50 18.91
N THR A 594 -31.55 15.24 20.18
CA THR A 594 -32.53 14.64 21.11
C THR A 594 -33.84 15.43 21.12
N ARG A 595 -34.97 14.73 20.99
CA ARG A 595 -36.32 15.32 21.07
C ARG A 595 -36.69 15.67 22.53
N LYS A 596 -37.70 16.53 22.72
CA LYS A 596 -38.18 16.92 24.07
C LYS A 596 -38.62 15.72 24.95
N CYS A 597 -39.00 14.59 24.34
CA CYS A 597 -39.32 13.34 25.02
C CYS A 597 -38.09 12.46 25.37
N GLY A 598 -36.87 12.97 25.26
CA GLY A 598 -35.63 12.22 25.51
C GLY A 598 -35.22 11.26 24.38
N MET A 599 -36.07 11.03 23.38
CA MET A 599 -35.75 10.13 22.27
C MET A 599 -34.68 10.71 21.34
N HIS A 600 -33.66 9.90 21.05
CA HIS A 600 -32.64 10.18 20.03
C HIS A 600 -33.12 9.68 18.64
N PRO A 601 -32.78 10.38 17.54
CA PRO A 601 -32.77 9.81 16.19
C PRO A 601 -32.09 8.43 16.10
N CYS A 602 -32.46 7.65 15.09
CA CYS A 602 -31.87 6.33 14.81
C CYS A 602 -30.34 6.44 14.65
N LEU A 603 -29.61 5.57 15.35
CA LEU A 603 -28.17 5.39 15.16
C LEU A 603 -27.91 4.76 13.79
N THR A 604 -26.87 5.20 13.09
CA THR A 604 -26.41 4.63 11.81
C THR A 604 -24.90 4.35 11.88
N THR A 605 -24.37 3.57 10.93
CA THR A 605 -22.92 3.31 10.80
C THR A 605 -22.08 4.59 10.69
N SER A 606 -22.68 5.66 10.15
CA SER A 606 -22.06 6.98 9.99
C SER A 606 -22.33 7.97 11.12
N SER A 607 -23.20 7.63 12.08
CA SER A 607 -23.64 8.56 13.12
C SER A 607 -22.50 8.94 14.06
N THR A 608 -22.38 10.23 14.35
CA THR A 608 -21.33 10.80 15.18
C THR A 608 -21.95 11.75 16.19
N TRP A 609 -22.16 11.26 17.41
CA TRP A 609 -22.90 12.00 18.44
C TRP A 609 -22.00 12.90 19.27
N TYR A 610 -22.39 14.16 19.45
CA TYR A 610 -21.85 15.09 20.43
C TYR A 610 -22.77 15.16 21.66
N SER A 611 -22.20 15.11 22.87
CA SER A 611 -22.94 15.26 24.12
C SER A 611 -22.58 16.56 24.83
N TYR A 612 -23.55 17.43 25.12
CA TYR A 612 -23.30 18.69 25.84
C TYR A 612 -22.86 18.48 27.29
N ARG A 613 -23.36 17.44 27.97
CA ARG A 613 -22.96 17.10 29.35
C ARG A 613 -21.52 16.64 29.46
N LEU A 614 -21.05 15.86 28.49
CA LEU A 614 -19.67 15.36 28.47
C LEU A 614 -18.74 16.35 27.75
N ASP A 615 -19.31 17.24 26.94
CA ASP A 615 -18.60 18.23 26.12
C ASP A 615 -17.52 17.57 25.23
N ARG A 616 -17.97 16.50 24.56
CA ARG A 616 -17.17 15.71 23.63
C ARG A 616 -18.04 14.89 22.69
N MET A 617 -17.41 14.36 21.66
CA MET A 617 -17.96 13.25 20.87
C MET A 617 -18.11 12.00 21.75
N LEU A 618 -19.16 11.23 21.51
CA LEU A 618 -19.32 9.88 22.06
C LEU A 618 -18.31 8.94 21.41
N VAL A 619 -17.74 8.04 22.21
CA VAL A 619 -16.92 6.94 21.69
C VAL A 619 -17.83 5.78 21.27
N PRO A 620 -17.44 4.89 20.34
CA PRO A 620 -18.35 3.86 19.82
C PRO A 620 -18.94 2.93 20.90
N HIS A 621 -18.21 2.66 22.00
CA HIS A 621 -18.73 1.95 23.17
C HIS A 621 -20.00 2.62 23.75
N GLU A 622 -20.09 3.95 23.75
CA GLU A 622 -21.25 4.67 24.28
C GLU A 622 -22.45 4.60 23.33
N ASN A 623 -22.25 4.42 22.02
CA ASN A 623 -23.33 4.21 21.07
C ASN A 623 -24.09 2.90 21.36
N PHE A 624 -23.38 1.82 21.69
CA PHE A 624 -24.03 0.57 22.15
C PHE A 624 -24.77 0.74 23.49
N LEU A 625 -24.29 1.62 24.39
CA LEU A 625 -25.04 1.92 25.62
C LEU A 625 -26.37 2.63 25.30
N LEU A 626 -26.42 3.47 24.26
CA LEU A 626 -27.69 4.07 23.77
C LEU A 626 -28.64 3.01 23.19
N GLN A 627 -28.11 1.89 22.68
CA GLN A 627 -28.89 0.72 22.24
C GLN A 627 -29.27 -0.24 23.39
N GLY A 628 -28.87 0.07 24.64
CA GLY A 628 -29.21 -0.75 25.82
C GLY A 628 -28.28 -1.93 26.08
N HIS A 629 -27.10 -2.00 25.45
CA HIS A 629 -26.11 -3.03 25.79
C HIS A 629 -25.52 -2.83 27.19
N SER A 630 -25.23 -3.92 27.89
CA SER A 630 -24.61 -3.87 29.22
C SER A 630 -23.09 -3.68 29.15
N ARG A 631 -22.55 -2.79 29.99
CA ARG A 631 -21.09 -2.54 30.10
C ARG A 631 -20.28 -3.81 30.36
N ALA A 632 -20.83 -4.75 31.13
CA ALA A 632 -20.13 -5.95 31.57
C ALA A 632 -19.92 -6.99 30.44
N ARG A 633 -20.77 -7.01 29.40
CA ARG A 633 -20.70 -8.00 28.33
C ARG A 633 -19.86 -7.56 27.12
N MET A 634 -19.79 -6.26 26.81
CA MET A 634 -19.11 -5.82 25.57
C MET A 634 -17.58 -5.89 25.61
N LEU A 635 -16.98 -5.80 26.80
CA LEU A 635 -15.52 -5.71 26.96
C LEU A 635 -14.85 -7.06 27.26
N ARG A 636 -15.61 -8.14 27.40
CA ARG A 636 -15.08 -9.49 27.68
C ARG A 636 -15.03 -10.31 26.40
N GLY A 637 -13.82 -10.62 25.93
CA GLY A 637 -13.58 -11.56 24.82
C GLY A 637 -13.77 -10.99 23.41
N CYS A 638 -14.05 -9.70 23.25
CA CYS A 638 -13.97 -9.07 21.93
C CYS A 638 -12.49 -8.96 21.51
N PRO A 639 -12.07 -9.48 20.34
CA PRO A 639 -10.72 -9.26 19.84
C PRO A 639 -10.46 -7.77 19.59
N VAL A 640 -9.19 -7.37 19.52
CA VAL A 640 -8.77 -5.98 19.29
C VAL A 640 -9.22 -5.54 17.89
N MET A 641 -10.41 -4.93 17.83
CA MET A 641 -11.00 -4.46 16.57
C MET A 641 -10.74 -2.96 16.34
N PRO A 642 -10.57 -2.52 15.09
CA PRO A 642 -10.47 -1.10 14.77
C PRO A 642 -11.70 -0.31 15.25
N ILE A 643 -11.47 0.91 15.75
CA ILE A 643 -12.52 1.81 16.27
C ILE A 643 -13.64 2.03 15.22
N ALA A 644 -13.28 2.14 13.94
CA ALA A 644 -14.23 2.28 12.84
C ALA A 644 -15.15 1.05 12.68
N SER A 645 -14.61 -0.16 12.78
CA SER A 645 -15.39 -1.40 12.74
C SER A 645 -16.35 -1.48 13.92
N PHE A 646 -15.91 -1.07 15.11
CA PHE A 646 -16.77 -1.03 16.30
C PHE A 646 -17.89 0.02 16.19
N GLN A 647 -17.64 1.13 15.48
CA GLN A 647 -18.65 2.14 15.17
C GLN A 647 -19.67 1.65 14.12
N SER A 648 -19.23 0.93 13.08
CA SER A 648 -20.14 0.32 12.10
C SER A 648 -21.05 -0.71 12.78
N LEU A 649 -20.47 -1.60 13.60
CA LEU A 649 -21.22 -2.62 14.34
C LEU A 649 -22.28 -2.01 15.27
N ALA A 650 -21.97 -0.88 15.93
CA ALA A 650 -22.98 -0.14 16.69
C ALA A 650 -24.09 0.38 15.76
N GLY A 651 -23.74 0.97 14.62
CA GLY A 651 -24.69 1.51 13.65
C GLY A 651 -25.56 0.47 12.92
N GLU A 652 -25.13 -0.79 12.85
CA GLU A 652 -25.87 -1.94 12.32
C GLU A 652 -26.70 -2.67 13.38
N GLY A 653 -26.39 -2.45 14.67
CA GLY A 653 -27.02 -3.12 15.79
C GLY A 653 -28.51 -2.77 16.00
N PHE A 654 -29.27 -3.74 16.48
CA PHE A 654 -30.63 -3.52 16.99
C PHE A 654 -30.59 -3.06 18.45
N ALA A 655 -31.54 -2.22 18.85
CA ALA A 655 -31.72 -1.88 20.25
C ALA A 655 -32.12 -3.12 21.07
N VAL A 656 -31.33 -3.45 22.10
CA VAL A 656 -31.51 -4.63 22.96
C VAL A 656 -32.92 -4.71 23.57
N PRO A 657 -33.55 -3.61 24.05
CA PRO A 657 -34.92 -3.66 24.56
C PRO A 657 -35.95 -4.10 23.51
N CYS A 658 -35.74 -3.77 22.24
CA CYS A 658 -36.64 -4.19 21.16
C CYS A 658 -36.51 -5.69 20.87
N ILE A 659 -35.28 -6.23 20.84
CA ILE A 659 -35.05 -7.67 20.73
C ILE A 659 -35.68 -8.40 21.93
N ALA A 660 -35.46 -7.90 23.15
CA ALA A 660 -36.00 -8.49 24.37
C ALA A 660 -37.54 -8.56 24.35
N ALA A 661 -38.22 -7.50 23.89
CA ALA A 661 -39.68 -7.49 23.75
C ALA A 661 -40.17 -8.53 22.72
N VAL A 662 -39.53 -8.62 21.55
CA VAL A 662 -39.88 -9.62 20.52
C VAL A 662 -39.65 -11.05 21.03
N LEU A 663 -38.53 -11.31 21.70
CA LEU A 663 -38.24 -12.64 22.27
C LEU A 663 -39.21 -13.00 23.39
N ALA A 664 -39.59 -12.07 24.27
CA ALA A 664 -40.60 -12.30 25.29
C ALA A 664 -41.94 -12.71 24.67
N THR A 665 -42.41 -11.97 23.65
CA THR A 665 -43.64 -12.32 22.91
C THR A 665 -43.54 -13.68 22.21
N ILE A 666 -42.40 -14.02 21.62
CA ILE A 666 -42.20 -15.34 20.98
C ILE A 666 -42.25 -16.46 22.03
N LEU A 667 -41.61 -16.29 23.19
CA LEU A 667 -41.64 -17.28 24.27
C LEU A 667 -43.06 -17.46 24.80
N GLU A 668 -43.80 -16.39 25.10
CA GLU A 668 -45.20 -16.45 25.52
C GLU A 668 -46.11 -17.17 24.50
N VAL A 669 -45.85 -17.03 23.21
CA VAL A 669 -46.62 -17.71 22.14
C VAL A 669 -46.23 -19.19 21.98
N ILE A 670 -44.96 -19.54 22.17
CA ILE A 670 -44.46 -20.92 22.06
C ILE A 670 -44.88 -21.77 23.26
N ASP A 671 -44.93 -21.21 24.46
CA ASP A 671 -45.05 -21.96 25.73
C ASP A 671 -46.48 -22.48 26.06
N PHE A 672 -47.45 -22.37 25.14
CA PHE A 672 -48.88 -22.55 25.48
C PHE A 672 -49.74 -23.43 24.55
N ARG A 673 -49.16 -24.29 23.71
CA ARG A 673 -49.96 -25.23 22.87
C ARG A 673 -49.53 -26.70 22.81
N GLY A 674 -48.42 -27.09 23.45
CA GLY A 674 -47.86 -28.45 23.33
C GLY A 674 -47.86 -29.28 24.61
N CYS A 675 -47.34 -28.73 25.71
CA CYS A 675 -47.05 -29.49 26.93
C CYS A 675 -48.08 -29.26 28.02
N GLY A 676 -49.30 -29.75 27.82
CA GLY A 676 -50.16 -30.07 28.96
C GLY A 676 -49.48 -31.13 29.84
N PRO A 677 -49.69 -31.15 31.16
CA PRO A 677 -49.12 -32.18 32.01
C PRO A 677 -49.65 -33.54 31.56
N THR A 678 -48.76 -34.40 31.05
CA THR A 678 -49.05 -35.81 30.84
C THR A 678 -49.42 -36.41 32.19
N GLN A 679 -50.71 -36.70 32.40
CA GLN A 679 -51.15 -37.50 33.53
C GLN A 679 -50.53 -38.88 33.41
N GLN A 680 -49.64 -39.21 34.35
CA GLN A 680 -49.27 -40.57 34.75
C GLN A 680 -49.93 -40.86 36.09
#